data_AF-A0AB34G908-F1
#
_entry.id   AF-A0AB34G908-F1
#
_cell.length_a   1.000
_cell.length_b   1.000
_cell.length_c   1.000
_cell.angle_alpha   90.00
_cell.angle_beta   90.00
_cell.angle_gamma   90.00
#
_symmetry.space_group_name_H-M   'P 1'
#
loop_
_entity.id
_entity.type
_entity.pdbx_description
1 polymer ?
#
loop_
_entity_poly.entity_id
_entity_poly.type
_entity_poly.pdbx_seq_one_letter_code
_entity_poly.pdbx_strand_id
1 'polypeptide(L)'
;MYGLPEELVLHVSSWLTSAQDINALARSDTRLYRILNPTLYKRDAKHYGGSALKWSAIHGQHRTAEKALRAGASCCDIALAFAAAHGHEKIVERLVKVEGINVDTKLGYGRTPLATAAGRGYEGIVLCLLTSQKSKVDCQMPLVHAIKHGHGAIVKHLVATNVSLSSTDGSGKSPILHAIDAGHELVLKVLLDKETLDDPIDDLGRTPLAYAVNCGRASIVKVLLETGEYQINPKDIFGRTPLAQAVVMGHLPIVKLLLATGEADVKTQDNEGMTPIAWAAARGHICIVKLLLSVAECNPSTHDHSKRTPLAHAAAEGHYDVVEEITLDLVMGNPFLRNIFETRDGRYVVPSAVYVDLAYQWSAFLSCSMNENDIREAFKKWDSGELEATCAEAGLPLAIVRSTEEWLQTSQGKHLAEKSIVPIQKVTSTPPRMLSSNPDRPLEGVRVLCLTHAIAGPSAGRTLAEHGASVLQIMYTHGFEHSFVYTYANLGCASSRLNLHKEQDRQHLWTLIRDADVWIDSYRDGALSKFGFGYAELHQANPYLIISKVRAYGSTGPWASRPGFDMQGSAVSGMMALCGAGPKSPAWPPGMVINDYTTGYYGALAIQSALIRRMKEGGGYILSPSLAGTAMSIVKYFQTSDYPELIQSADEALPPEIIEGATNLGYLRTLKPLPILQHTPIKYDPILLNAMGTDLPLFPGTKAKFDLRSVQPFERKALLAQWEAFSRRLENVKRLGKRDVI
;
A
#
# COMPACT_ATOMS: atom_id res chain seq x y z
N MET A 1 37.52 1.58 83.93
CA MET A 1 37.17 0.35 83.16
C MET A 1 38.37 -0.40 82.58
N TYR A 2 39.47 0.28 82.20
CA TYR A 2 40.61 -0.32 81.50
C TYR A 2 41.38 -1.43 82.24
N GLY A 3 41.22 -1.59 83.57
CA GLY A 3 41.85 -2.65 84.37
C GLY A 3 40.89 -3.67 84.98
N LEU A 4 39.60 -3.66 84.61
CA LEU A 4 38.63 -4.61 85.18
C LEU A 4 38.80 -6.02 84.57
N PRO A 5 38.73 -7.09 85.40
CA PRO A 5 38.61 -8.48 84.95
C PRO A 5 37.42 -8.68 84.01
N GLU A 6 37.53 -9.62 83.05
CA GLU A 6 36.49 -9.86 82.06
C GLU A 6 35.15 -10.26 82.71
N GLU A 7 35.17 -10.97 83.84
CA GLU A 7 33.95 -11.37 84.57
C GLU A 7 33.19 -10.16 85.13
N LEU A 8 33.90 -9.15 85.65
CA LEU A 8 33.32 -7.93 86.19
C LEU A 8 32.70 -7.07 85.08
N VAL A 9 33.34 -6.99 83.92
CA VAL A 9 32.79 -6.28 82.74
C VAL A 9 31.51 -6.95 82.24
N LEU A 10 31.49 -8.29 82.19
CA LEU A 10 30.30 -9.05 81.83
C LEU A 10 29.18 -8.88 82.87
N HIS A 11 29.51 -8.85 84.17
CA HIS A 11 28.54 -8.59 85.23
C HIS A 11 27.96 -7.18 85.13
N VAL A 12 28.76 -6.13 84.94
CA VAL A 12 28.25 -4.76 84.74
C VAL A 12 27.30 -4.69 83.54
N SER A 13 27.60 -5.41 82.46
CA SER A 13 26.75 -5.44 81.27
C SER A 13 25.39 -6.14 81.48
N SER A 14 25.26 -7.03 82.48
CA SER A 14 23.97 -7.68 82.78
C SER A 14 22.98 -6.75 83.47
N TRP A 15 23.46 -5.69 84.13
CA TRP A 15 22.64 -4.65 84.77
C TRP A 15 22.15 -3.57 83.80
N LEU A 16 22.75 -3.48 82.60
CA LEU A 16 22.29 -2.56 81.57
C LEU A 16 20.98 -3.08 80.95
N THR A 17 19.90 -2.30 81.06
CA THR A 17 18.55 -2.69 80.62
C THR A 17 18.29 -2.38 79.14
N SER A 18 18.98 -1.39 78.56
CA SER A 18 18.85 -1.03 77.15
C SER A 18 19.99 -1.61 76.28
N ALA A 19 19.63 -2.15 75.10
CA ALA A 19 20.61 -2.56 74.10
C ALA A 19 21.45 -1.37 73.57
N GLN A 20 20.92 -0.14 73.66
CA GLN A 20 21.63 1.08 73.29
C GLN A 20 22.79 1.38 74.24
N ASP A 21 22.60 1.17 75.54
CA ASP A 21 23.62 1.43 76.56
C ASP A 21 24.78 0.43 76.47
N ILE A 22 24.46 -0.84 76.22
CA ILE A 22 25.48 -1.88 76.02
C ILE A 22 26.25 -1.62 74.72
N ASN A 23 25.58 -1.17 73.66
CA ASN A 23 26.25 -0.78 72.41
C ASN A 23 27.13 0.47 72.58
N ALA A 24 26.69 1.46 73.35
CA ALA A 24 27.49 2.64 73.66
C ALA A 24 28.75 2.26 74.45
N LEU A 25 28.60 1.39 75.45
CA LEU A 25 29.70 0.84 76.25
C LEU A 25 30.67 -0.02 75.40
N ALA A 26 30.14 -0.81 74.47
CA ALA A 26 30.97 -1.61 73.57
C ALA A 26 31.73 -0.74 72.55
N ARG A 27 31.22 0.44 72.19
CA ARG A 27 31.87 1.36 71.24
C ARG A 27 32.93 2.26 71.85
N SER A 28 32.97 2.40 73.18
CA SER A 28 33.95 3.27 73.83
C SER A 28 35.37 2.71 73.81
N ASP A 29 35.55 1.40 73.59
CA ASP A 29 36.85 0.74 73.62
C ASP A 29 36.87 -0.61 72.89
N THR A 30 37.99 -0.93 72.21
CA THR A 30 38.16 -2.14 71.40
C THR A 30 38.22 -3.43 72.23
N ARG A 31 38.75 -3.37 73.46
CA ARG A 31 38.74 -4.52 74.40
C ARG A 31 37.32 -4.74 74.93
N LEU A 32 36.62 -3.67 75.32
CA LEU A 32 35.20 -3.76 75.72
C LEU A 32 34.33 -4.28 74.58
N TYR A 33 34.54 -3.83 73.34
CA TYR A 33 33.89 -4.39 72.17
C TYR A 33 34.13 -5.91 72.09
N ARG A 34 35.38 -6.37 72.19
CA ARG A 34 35.71 -7.80 72.09
C ARG A 34 35.00 -8.64 73.15
N ILE A 35 34.92 -8.14 74.39
CA ILE A 35 34.31 -8.84 75.54
C ILE A 35 32.77 -8.84 75.45
N LEU A 36 32.16 -7.70 75.09
CA LEU A 36 30.70 -7.51 75.12
C LEU A 36 29.99 -7.95 73.84
N ASN A 37 30.70 -8.07 72.71
CA ASN A 37 30.11 -8.40 71.42
C ASN A 37 29.38 -9.77 71.41
N PRO A 38 29.94 -10.88 71.96
CA PRO A 38 29.22 -12.15 72.03
C PRO A 38 27.95 -12.08 72.90
N THR A 39 27.97 -11.34 74.01
CA THR A 39 26.81 -11.16 74.90
C THR A 39 25.73 -10.29 74.26
N LEU A 40 26.12 -9.27 73.48
CA LEU A 40 25.20 -8.45 72.69
C LEU A 40 24.39 -9.29 71.70
N TYR A 41 25.03 -10.18 70.93
CA TYR A 41 24.30 -11.05 70.00
C TYR A 41 23.41 -12.09 70.72
N LYS A 42 23.86 -12.64 71.86
CA LYS A 42 23.02 -13.55 72.65
C LYS A 42 21.78 -12.83 73.21
N ARG A 43 21.93 -11.58 73.62
CA ARG A 43 20.83 -10.74 74.08
C ARG A 43 19.89 -10.36 72.94
N ASP A 44 20.43 -10.01 71.77
CA ASP A 44 19.66 -9.77 70.53
C ASP A 44 18.82 -10.99 70.13
N ALA A 45 19.42 -12.17 70.14
CA ALA A 45 18.73 -13.43 69.89
C ALA A 45 17.58 -13.67 70.89
N LYS A 46 17.82 -13.45 72.19
CA LYS A 46 16.85 -13.74 73.25
C LYS A 46 15.71 -12.72 73.34
N HIS A 47 16.00 -11.43 73.22
CA HIS A 47 15.05 -10.36 73.52
C HIS A 47 14.49 -9.65 72.28
N TYR A 48 15.20 -9.71 71.15
CA TYR A 48 14.85 -8.99 69.93
C TYR A 48 14.67 -9.93 68.73
N GLY A 49 14.56 -11.24 68.99
CA GLY A 49 14.33 -12.27 67.98
C GLY A 49 15.41 -12.38 66.91
N GLY A 50 16.64 -11.86 67.16
CA GLY A 50 17.72 -11.86 66.18
C GLY A 50 17.69 -10.68 65.19
N SER A 51 17.27 -9.48 65.62
CA SER A 51 17.21 -8.29 64.77
C SER A 51 18.52 -7.97 64.04
N ALA A 52 19.67 -8.30 64.63
CA ALA A 52 20.98 -8.15 64.01
C ALA A 52 21.16 -9.09 62.81
N LEU A 53 20.60 -10.30 62.86
CA LEU A 53 20.59 -11.23 61.73
C LEU A 53 19.76 -10.67 60.58
N LYS A 54 18.55 -10.16 60.85
CA LYS A 54 17.70 -9.49 59.85
C LYS A 54 18.41 -8.29 59.21
N TRP A 55 19.00 -7.41 60.01
CA TRP A 55 19.76 -6.26 59.52
C TRP A 55 20.93 -6.71 58.63
N SER A 56 21.67 -7.73 59.06
CA SER A 56 22.79 -8.26 58.27
C SER A 56 22.35 -8.85 56.93
N ALA A 57 21.16 -9.47 56.89
CA ALA A 57 20.56 -10.02 55.68
C ALA A 57 20.03 -8.95 54.71
N ILE A 58 19.68 -7.75 55.19
CA ILE A 58 19.31 -6.62 54.32
C ILE A 58 20.57 -5.96 53.74
N HIS A 59 21.61 -5.80 54.57
CA HIS A 59 22.80 -5.01 54.23
C HIS A 59 24.05 -5.83 53.83
N GLY A 60 23.93 -7.15 53.66
CA GLY A 60 25.02 -8.01 53.17
C GLY A 60 26.16 -8.24 54.15
N GLN A 61 25.91 -8.12 55.45
CA GLN A 61 26.95 -8.18 56.48
C GLN A 61 27.21 -9.62 56.95
N HIS A 62 27.88 -10.42 56.11
CA HIS A 62 28.09 -11.86 56.35
C HIS A 62 28.73 -12.20 57.72
N ARG A 63 29.67 -11.36 58.23
CA ARG A 63 30.29 -11.57 59.56
C ARG A 63 29.30 -11.35 60.70
N THR A 64 28.40 -10.38 60.54
CA THR A 64 27.32 -10.09 61.50
C THR A 64 26.30 -11.22 61.50
N ALA A 65 25.93 -11.72 60.31
CA ALA A 65 25.05 -12.88 60.16
C ALA A 65 25.62 -14.12 60.88
N GLU A 66 26.91 -14.41 60.67
CA GLU A 66 27.59 -15.53 61.32
C GLU A 66 27.60 -15.41 62.85
N LYS A 67 27.89 -14.22 63.38
CA LYS A 67 27.88 -13.99 64.83
C LYS A 67 26.47 -14.11 65.43
N ALA A 68 25.47 -13.59 64.74
CA ALA A 68 24.07 -13.68 65.19
C ALA A 68 23.55 -15.13 65.16
N LEU A 69 23.92 -15.92 64.14
CA LEU A 69 23.59 -17.35 64.06
C LEU A 69 24.23 -18.14 65.19
N ARG A 70 25.53 -17.94 65.46
CA ARG A 70 26.24 -18.59 66.58
C ARG A 70 25.65 -18.24 67.95
N ALA A 71 24.98 -17.09 68.05
CA ALA A 71 24.33 -16.64 69.28
C ALA A 71 22.90 -17.18 69.46
N GLY A 72 22.36 -17.94 68.49
CA GLY A 72 21.03 -18.57 68.57
C GLY A 72 19.89 -17.68 68.08
N ALA A 73 20.13 -16.79 67.11
CA ALA A 73 19.07 -15.97 66.50
C ALA A 73 17.95 -16.85 65.91
N SER A 74 16.69 -16.52 66.19
CA SER A 74 15.52 -17.31 65.80
C SER A 74 14.87 -16.87 64.47
N CYS A 75 15.15 -15.68 63.95
CA CYS A 75 14.53 -15.15 62.72
C CYS A 75 15.20 -15.64 61.41
N CYS A 76 15.73 -16.86 61.37
CA CYS A 76 16.49 -17.41 60.23
C CYS A 76 15.70 -17.41 58.92
N ASP A 77 14.43 -17.80 58.99
CA ASP A 77 13.46 -17.83 57.89
C ASP A 77 13.26 -16.46 57.22
N ILE A 78 13.03 -15.44 58.04
CA ILE A 78 12.81 -14.06 57.61
C ILE A 78 14.13 -13.48 57.06
N ALA A 79 15.25 -13.76 57.73
CA ALA A 79 16.57 -13.35 57.27
C ALA A 79 16.93 -13.98 55.92
N LEU A 80 16.56 -15.24 55.68
CA LEU A 80 16.78 -15.91 54.39
C LEU A 80 16.04 -15.17 53.28
N ALA A 81 14.78 -14.83 53.51
CA ALA A 81 13.99 -14.11 52.54
C ALA A 81 14.53 -12.71 52.23
N PHE A 82 15.03 -11.97 53.23
CA PHE A 82 15.70 -10.69 53.01
C PHE A 82 17.04 -10.84 52.26
N ALA A 83 17.84 -11.84 52.61
CA ALA A 83 19.11 -12.12 51.94
C ALA A 83 18.88 -12.48 50.47
N ALA A 84 17.88 -13.31 50.17
CA ALA A 84 17.47 -13.64 48.80
C ALA A 84 16.94 -12.40 48.04
N ALA A 85 16.16 -11.54 48.70
CA ALA A 85 15.63 -10.32 48.08
C ALA A 85 16.71 -9.29 47.72
N HIS A 86 17.84 -9.27 48.44
CA HIS A 86 18.92 -8.30 48.24
C HIS A 86 20.17 -8.89 47.56
N GLY A 87 20.15 -10.17 47.18
CA GLY A 87 21.25 -10.77 46.43
C GLY A 87 22.45 -11.23 47.26
N HIS A 88 22.28 -11.45 48.57
CA HIS A 88 23.39 -11.78 49.48
C HIS A 88 23.66 -13.28 49.56
N GLU A 89 24.22 -13.85 48.49
CA GLU A 89 24.48 -15.29 48.30
C GLU A 89 25.17 -15.96 49.49
N LYS A 90 26.27 -15.38 50.00
CA LYS A 90 27.02 -15.94 51.16
C LYS A 90 26.18 -16.07 52.44
N ILE A 91 25.17 -15.21 52.60
CA ILE A 91 24.26 -15.27 53.75
C ILE A 91 23.22 -16.36 53.51
N VAL A 92 22.68 -16.46 52.29
CA VAL A 92 21.77 -17.53 51.87
C VAL A 92 22.41 -18.91 52.07
N GLU A 93 23.62 -19.14 51.55
CA GLU A 93 24.36 -20.40 51.69
C GLU A 93 24.51 -20.88 53.14
N ARG A 94 24.63 -19.93 54.08
CA ARG A 94 24.76 -20.23 55.51
C ARG A 94 23.41 -20.51 56.14
N LEU A 95 22.40 -19.70 55.83
CA LEU A 95 21.06 -19.84 56.38
C LEU A 95 20.41 -21.15 55.96
N VAL A 96 20.56 -21.55 54.70
CA VAL A 96 20.01 -22.81 54.17
C VAL A 96 20.54 -24.06 54.91
N LYS A 97 21.72 -23.97 55.54
CA LYS A 97 22.30 -25.06 56.35
C LYS A 97 21.75 -25.15 57.77
N VAL A 98 20.97 -24.16 58.22
CA VAL A 98 20.35 -24.17 59.57
C VAL A 98 19.31 -25.30 59.65
N GLU A 99 19.33 -26.04 60.76
CA GLU A 99 18.37 -27.12 61.00
C GLU A 99 16.96 -26.55 61.20
N GLY A 100 15.96 -27.14 60.55
CA GLY A 100 14.56 -26.69 60.63
C GLY A 100 14.21 -25.40 59.88
N ILE A 101 15.10 -24.84 59.05
CA ILE A 101 14.81 -23.61 58.30
C ILE A 101 13.66 -23.79 57.29
N ASN A 102 12.71 -22.86 57.28
CA ASN A 102 11.64 -22.77 56.29
C ASN A 102 12.09 -21.92 55.10
N VAL A 103 12.52 -22.59 54.03
CA VAL A 103 12.96 -21.96 52.78
C VAL A 103 11.84 -21.30 51.97
N ASP A 104 10.58 -21.56 52.30
CA ASP A 104 9.39 -21.03 51.62
C ASP A 104 8.75 -19.84 52.34
N THR A 105 9.48 -19.23 53.28
CA THR A 105 8.99 -18.11 54.08
C THR A 105 8.61 -16.92 53.21
N LYS A 106 7.32 -16.60 53.18
CA LYS A 106 6.78 -15.52 52.37
C LYS A 106 7.01 -14.16 53.00
N LEU A 107 7.58 -13.22 52.24
CA LEU A 107 7.59 -11.79 52.59
C LEU A 107 6.35 -11.08 52.01
N GLY A 108 6.25 -9.76 52.20
CA GLY A 108 5.16 -8.95 51.65
C GLY A 108 4.87 -9.26 50.17
N TYR A 109 3.57 -9.29 49.81
CA TYR A 109 3.01 -9.81 48.56
C TYR A 109 3.02 -11.33 48.38
N GLY A 110 3.35 -12.11 49.42
CA GLY A 110 3.23 -13.57 49.40
C GLY A 110 4.33 -14.28 48.60
N ARG A 111 5.46 -13.61 48.33
CA ARG A 111 6.57 -14.14 47.53
C ARG A 111 7.54 -14.96 48.37
N THR A 112 7.92 -16.14 47.87
CA THR A 112 8.97 -16.97 48.46
C THR A 112 10.37 -16.40 48.17
N PRO A 113 11.41 -16.79 48.94
CA PRO A 113 12.80 -16.41 48.67
C PRO A 113 13.23 -16.84 47.25
N LEU A 114 12.82 -18.04 46.82
CA LEU A 114 13.10 -18.54 45.47
C LEU A 114 12.44 -17.67 44.39
N ALA A 115 11.17 -17.29 44.55
CA ALA A 115 10.48 -16.44 43.58
C ALA A 115 11.10 -15.05 43.47
N THR A 116 11.56 -14.50 44.59
CA THR A 116 12.21 -13.18 44.63
C THR A 116 13.59 -13.23 43.97
N ALA A 117 14.39 -14.25 44.27
CA ALA A 117 15.69 -14.46 43.66
C ALA A 117 15.58 -14.70 42.14
N ALA A 118 14.60 -15.52 41.74
CA ALA A 118 14.31 -15.81 40.34
C ALA A 118 13.92 -14.56 39.55
N GLY A 119 13.02 -13.70 40.07
CA GLY A 119 12.64 -12.45 39.42
C GLY A 119 13.75 -11.40 39.35
N ARG A 120 14.67 -11.41 40.33
CA ARG A 120 15.80 -10.46 40.38
C ARG A 120 17.05 -10.93 39.64
N GLY A 121 17.08 -12.15 39.12
CA GLY A 121 18.21 -12.67 38.35
C GLY A 121 19.37 -13.19 39.20
N TYR A 122 19.13 -13.56 40.46
CA TYR A 122 20.19 -14.06 41.35
C TYR A 122 20.40 -15.57 41.19
N GLU A 123 21.07 -15.97 40.10
CA GLU A 123 21.26 -17.39 39.72
C GLU A 123 21.91 -18.24 40.82
N GLY A 124 22.98 -17.76 41.46
CA GLY A 124 23.66 -18.49 42.55
C GLY A 124 22.74 -18.76 43.75
N ILE A 125 21.87 -17.80 44.09
CA ILE A 125 20.85 -17.97 45.14
C ILE A 125 19.79 -18.98 44.69
N VAL A 126 19.32 -18.93 43.44
CA VAL A 126 18.37 -19.92 42.90
C VAL A 126 18.95 -21.33 43.00
N LEU A 127 20.19 -21.54 42.53
CA LEU A 127 20.85 -22.84 42.60
C LEU A 127 21.03 -23.31 44.04
N CYS A 128 21.43 -22.42 44.95
CA CYS A 128 21.57 -22.73 46.37
C CYS A 128 20.25 -23.17 47.00
N LEU A 129 19.13 -22.50 46.66
CA LEU A 129 17.81 -22.84 47.17
C LEU A 129 17.29 -24.16 46.56
N LEU A 130 17.45 -24.37 45.25
CA LEU A 130 17.03 -25.61 44.57
C LEU A 130 17.80 -26.85 45.03
N THR A 131 19.12 -26.73 45.30
CA THR A 131 19.97 -27.86 45.72
C THR A 131 19.78 -28.26 47.18
N SER A 132 19.11 -27.42 47.99
CA SER A 132 19.03 -27.59 49.44
C SER A 132 18.16 -28.75 49.94
N GLN A 133 17.47 -29.49 49.06
CA GLN A 133 16.68 -30.72 49.31
C GLN A 133 15.68 -30.68 50.49
N LYS A 134 15.31 -29.50 50.99
CA LYS A 134 14.33 -29.33 52.07
C LYS A 134 13.07 -28.65 51.52
N SER A 135 12.03 -29.47 51.32
CA SER A 135 10.66 -29.17 50.85
C SER A 135 10.37 -29.40 49.34
N LYS A 136 9.11 -29.74 49.04
CA LYS A 136 8.47 -29.63 47.72
C LYS A 136 8.36 -28.14 47.37
N VAL A 137 9.47 -27.52 46.95
CA VAL A 137 9.47 -26.10 46.61
C VAL A 137 8.57 -25.87 45.40
N ASP A 138 7.52 -25.06 45.56
CA ASP A 138 6.65 -24.65 44.45
C ASP A 138 7.45 -23.76 43.49
N CYS A 139 7.78 -24.33 42.33
CA CYS A 139 8.57 -23.66 41.29
C CYS A 139 7.73 -22.85 40.30
N GLN A 140 6.38 -22.87 40.39
CA GLN A 140 5.54 -22.17 39.42
C GLN A 140 5.70 -20.65 39.48
N MET A 141 5.53 -20.07 40.66
CA MET A 141 5.71 -18.63 40.84
C MET A 141 7.14 -18.17 40.50
N PRO A 142 8.22 -18.84 40.95
CA PRO A 142 9.57 -18.54 40.51
C PRO A 142 9.77 -18.59 39.00
N LEU A 143 9.23 -19.61 38.32
CA LEU A 143 9.33 -19.76 36.87
C LEU A 143 8.74 -18.57 36.14
N VAL A 144 7.49 -18.20 36.47
CA VAL A 144 6.80 -17.07 35.84
C VAL A 144 7.56 -15.75 36.08
N HIS A 145 8.13 -15.52 37.26
CA HIS A 145 8.94 -14.32 37.52
C HIS A 145 10.26 -14.32 36.74
N ALA A 146 10.94 -15.46 36.63
CA ALA A 146 12.15 -15.58 35.83
C ALA A 146 11.86 -15.31 34.33
N ILE A 147 10.73 -15.81 33.83
CA ILE A 147 10.25 -15.58 32.47
C ILE A 147 9.98 -14.10 32.22
N LYS A 148 9.18 -13.45 33.07
CA LYS A 148 8.80 -12.03 32.94
C LYS A 148 9.97 -11.07 32.95
N HIS A 149 11.10 -11.45 33.55
CA HIS A 149 12.31 -10.63 33.64
C HIS A 149 13.47 -11.12 32.76
N GLY A 150 13.26 -12.15 31.93
CA GLY A 150 14.24 -12.55 30.90
C GLY A 150 15.42 -13.39 31.39
N HIS A 151 15.31 -14.03 32.56
CA HIS A 151 16.43 -14.75 33.18
C HIS A 151 16.56 -16.18 32.62
N GLY A 152 17.00 -16.32 31.37
CA GLY A 152 17.06 -17.61 30.65
C GLY A 152 17.82 -18.74 31.36
N ALA A 153 18.94 -18.45 32.03
CA ALA A 153 19.69 -19.44 32.81
C ALA A 153 18.87 -19.96 34.01
N ILE A 154 18.18 -19.07 34.72
CA ILE A 154 17.29 -19.42 35.83
C ILE A 154 16.09 -20.23 35.33
N VAL A 155 15.50 -19.84 34.20
CA VAL A 155 14.41 -20.61 33.56
C VAL A 155 14.90 -22.04 33.26
N LYS A 156 16.10 -22.20 32.69
CA LYS A 156 16.67 -23.52 32.42
C LYS A 156 16.79 -24.39 33.68
N HIS A 157 17.24 -23.81 34.79
CA HIS A 157 17.34 -24.52 36.07
C HIS A 157 15.96 -24.89 36.64
N LEU A 158 14.99 -23.98 36.57
CA LEU A 158 13.63 -24.22 37.09
C LEU A 158 12.84 -25.22 36.24
N VAL A 159 13.02 -25.22 34.93
CA VAL A 159 12.38 -26.19 34.03
C VAL A 159 12.92 -27.61 34.28
N ALA A 160 14.18 -27.75 34.72
CA ALA A 160 14.77 -29.03 35.05
C ALA A 160 14.17 -29.71 36.30
N THR A 161 13.33 -29.01 37.09
CA THR A 161 12.74 -29.54 38.33
C THR A 161 11.32 -30.13 38.15
N ASN A 162 10.92 -30.52 36.92
CA ASN A 162 9.59 -31.05 36.59
C ASN A 162 8.42 -30.12 36.94
N VAL A 163 8.62 -28.80 36.86
CA VAL A 163 7.53 -27.81 36.96
C VAL A 163 6.57 -27.96 35.76
N SER A 164 5.26 -27.82 35.99
CA SER A 164 4.28 -27.91 34.88
C SER A 164 4.40 -26.69 33.96
N LEU A 165 4.57 -26.96 32.66
CA LEU A 165 4.63 -25.92 31.62
C LEU A 165 3.27 -25.60 30.99
N SER A 166 2.24 -26.37 31.33
CA SER A 166 0.87 -26.23 30.80
C SER A 166 -0.09 -25.51 31.75
N SER A 167 0.25 -25.39 33.04
CA SER A 167 -0.61 -24.70 34.01
C SER A 167 -0.77 -23.22 33.71
N THR A 168 -2.00 -22.73 33.68
CA THR A 168 -2.33 -21.31 33.49
C THR A 168 -2.47 -20.59 34.84
N ASP A 169 -2.15 -19.29 34.85
CA ASP A 169 -2.43 -18.44 36.00
C ASP A 169 -3.90 -17.96 36.03
N GLY A 170 -4.27 -17.15 37.03
CA GLY A 170 -5.63 -16.59 37.15
C GLY A 170 -6.04 -15.65 36.01
N SER A 171 -5.15 -15.35 35.06
CA SER A 171 -5.44 -14.63 33.81
C SER A 171 -5.46 -15.54 32.59
N GLY A 172 -5.45 -16.87 32.77
CA GLY A 172 -5.45 -17.84 31.68
C GLY A 172 -4.10 -17.98 30.97
N LYS A 173 -3.03 -17.32 31.44
CA LYS A 173 -1.72 -17.32 30.75
C LYS A 173 -0.85 -18.48 31.21
N SER A 174 -0.39 -19.29 30.25
CA SER A 174 0.65 -20.31 30.45
C SER A 174 2.06 -19.70 30.45
N PRO A 175 3.09 -20.43 30.93
CA PRO A 175 4.49 -19.99 30.90
C PRO A 175 4.98 -19.52 29.52
N ILE A 176 4.57 -20.20 28.44
CA ILE A 176 4.96 -19.81 27.07
C ILE A 176 4.31 -18.47 26.65
N LEU A 177 3.05 -18.22 27.02
CA LEU A 177 2.39 -16.94 26.74
C LEU A 177 3.05 -15.79 27.53
N HIS A 178 3.49 -16.03 28.77
CA HIS A 178 4.31 -15.05 29.52
C HIS A 178 5.65 -14.76 28.83
N ALA A 179 6.30 -15.77 28.25
CA ALA A 179 7.56 -15.60 27.53
C ALA A 179 7.39 -14.77 26.25
N ILE A 180 6.28 -14.98 25.53
CA ILE A 180 5.93 -14.21 24.34
C ILE A 180 5.62 -12.74 24.70
N ASP A 181 4.83 -12.51 25.75
CA ASP A 181 4.46 -11.16 26.23
C ASP A 181 5.71 -10.37 26.66
N ALA A 182 6.61 -11.03 27.39
CA ALA A 182 7.89 -10.47 27.85
C ALA A 182 8.88 -10.22 26.68
N GLY A 183 8.78 -10.97 25.58
CA GLY A 183 9.59 -10.77 24.37
C GLY A 183 11.05 -11.24 24.49
N HIS A 184 11.35 -12.16 25.41
CA HIS A 184 12.71 -12.65 25.64
C HIS A 184 13.00 -13.94 24.84
N GLU A 185 13.71 -13.82 23.72
CA GLU A 185 14.01 -14.93 22.80
C GLU A 185 14.69 -16.12 23.47
N LEU A 186 15.67 -15.88 24.34
CA LEU A 186 16.40 -16.95 25.03
C LEU A 186 15.49 -17.75 25.95
N VAL A 187 14.59 -17.07 26.67
CA VAL A 187 13.61 -17.73 27.54
C VAL A 187 12.67 -18.61 26.71
N LEU A 188 12.18 -18.09 25.59
CA LEU A 188 11.29 -18.84 24.72
C LEU A 188 11.98 -20.09 24.14
N LYS A 189 13.23 -19.96 23.66
CA LYS A 189 14.02 -21.12 23.16
C LYS A 189 14.19 -22.20 24.24
N VAL A 190 14.46 -21.80 25.48
CA VAL A 190 14.59 -22.76 26.60
C VAL A 190 13.27 -23.49 26.89
N LEU A 191 12.13 -22.82 26.73
CA LEU A 191 10.82 -23.45 26.92
C LEU A 191 10.44 -24.39 25.76
N LEU A 192 10.84 -24.06 24.53
CA LEU A 192 10.56 -24.85 23.31
C LEU A 192 11.39 -26.14 23.21
N ASP A 193 12.58 -26.17 23.79
CA ASP A 193 13.49 -27.33 23.81
C ASP A 193 12.97 -28.54 24.61
N LYS A 194 11.83 -28.39 25.32
CA LYS A 194 11.15 -29.49 26.01
C LYS A 194 9.93 -29.93 25.20
N GLU A 195 10.03 -31.11 24.59
CA GLU A 195 9.16 -31.77 23.59
C GLU A 195 7.65 -31.94 23.91
N THR A 196 7.08 -31.18 24.85
CA THR A 196 5.64 -31.20 25.12
C THR A 196 5.15 -29.77 25.33
N LEU A 197 4.98 -29.03 24.24
CA LEU A 197 4.13 -27.86 24.24
C LEU A 197 2.85 -28.24 23.51
N ASP A 198 1.86 -28.69 24.30
CA ASP A 198 0.45 -28.56 23.90
C ASP A 198 0.27 -27.13 23.39
N ASP A 199 -0.24 -26.94 22.17
CA ASP A 199 -0.50 -25.64 21.53
C ASP A 199 -1.59 -24.90 22.32
N PRO A 200 -1.24 -24.12 23.36
CA PRO A 200 -2.22 -23.60 24.29
C PRO A 200 -2.89 -22.40 23.64
N ILE A 201 -4.20 -22.54 23.42
CA ILE A 201 -5.03 -21.44 22.95
C ILE A 201 -5.39 -20.52 24.12
N ASP A 202 -5.36 -19.21 23.88
CA ASP A 202 -5.87 -18.23 24.84
C ASP A 202 -7.40 -18.07 24.75
N ASP A 203 -7.97 -17.19 25.60
CA ASP A 203 -9.41 -16.91 25.64
C ASP A 203 -10.00 -16.37 24.32
N LEU A 204 -9.16 -15.93 23.38
CA LEU A 204 -9.56 -15.46 22.04
C LEU A 204 -9.33 -16.54 20.96
N GLY A 205 -9.01 -17.78 21.37
CA GLY A 205 -8.73 -18.89 20.46
C GLY A 205 -7.39 -18.77 19.72
N ARG A 206 -6.45 -17.97 20.22
CA ARG A 206 -5.17 -17.71 19.56
C ARG A 206 -4.12 -18.71 20.01
N THR A 207 -3.45 -19.36 19.06
CA THR A 207 -2.22 -20.12 19.30
C THR A 207 -1.08 -19.19 19.77
N PRO A 208 0.02 -19.70 20.35
CA PRO A 208 1.21 -18.91 20.68
C PRO A 208 1.75 -18.11 19.50
N LEU A 209 1.71 -18.68 18.28
CA LEU A 209 2.08 -17.96 17.06
C LEU A 209 1.15 -16.76 16.83
N ALA A 210 -0.17 -16.97 16.84
CA ALA A 210 -1.16 -15.90 16.69
C ALA A 210 -1.07 -14.84 17.80
N TYR A 211 -0.80 -15.26 19.04
CA TYR A 211 -0.59 -14.37 20.18
C TYR A 211 0.68 -13.51 19.99
N ALA A 212 1.80 -14.12 19.58
CA ALA A 212 3.05 -13.40 19.28
C ALA A 212 2.88 -12.39 18.14
N VAL A 213 2.11 -12.77 17.12
CA VAL A 213 1.72 -11.89 16.02
C VAL A 213 0.92 -10.69 16.53
N ASN A 214 -0.10 -10.92 17.34
CA ASN A 214 -0.93 -9.86 17.91
C ASN A 214 -0.13 -8.90 18.82
N CYS A 215 0.86 -9.41 19.56
CA CYS A 215 1.76 -8.60 20.38
C CYS A 215 2.83 -7.84 19.58
N GLY A 216 2.93 -8.03 18.25
CA GLY A 216 3.92 -7.35 17.41
C GLY A 216 5.36 -7.78 17.65
N ARG A 217 5.60 -8.97 18.22
CA ARG A 217 6.94 -9.45 18.60
C ARG A 217 7.61 -10.20 17.44
N ALA A 218 8.11 -9.48 16.45
CA ALA A 218 8.67 -10.08 15.23
C ALA A 218 9.81 -11.09 15.46
N SER A 219 10.69 -10.84 16.45
CA SER A 219 11.76 -11.79 16.77
C SER A 219 11.24 -13.08 17.41
N ILE A 220 10.19 -12.98 18.23
CA ILE A 220 9.50 -14.13 18.81
C ILE A 220 8.77 -14.93 17.73
N VAL A 221 8.08 -14.26 16.81
CA VAL A 221 7.46 -14.92 15.64
C VAL A 221 8.52 -15.67 14.84
N LYS A 222 9.67 -15.04 14.58
CA LYS A 222 10.77 -15.70 13.88
C LYS A 222 11.24 -16.97 14.60
N VAL A 223 11.46 -16.90 15.92
CA VAL A 223 11.85 -18.08 16.71
C VAL A 223 10.79 -19.18 16.62
N LEU A 224 9.50 -18.85 16.81
CA LEU A 224 8.41 -19.84 16.73
C LEU A 224 8.36 -20.54 15.35
N LEU A 225 8.49 -19.77 14.27
CA LEU A 225 8.53 -20.31 12.89
C LEU A 225 9.78 -21.17 12.60
N GLU A 226 10.92 -20.88 13.23
CA GLU A 226 12.17 -21.65 13.06
C GLU A 226 12.20 -22.96 13.87
N THR A 227 11.44 -23.03 14.97
CA THR A 227 11.61 -24.08 15.99
C THR A 227 10.46 -25.08 16.11
N GLY A 228 9.29 -24.85 15.52
CA GLY A 228 8.12 -25.70 15.75
C GLY A 228 7.24 -25.97 14.53
N GLU A 229 6.58 -27.13 14.54
CA GLU A 229 5.46 -27.49 13.65
C GLU A 229 4.18 -26.74 14.07
N TYR A 230 4.17 -25.40 13.94
CA TYR A 230 2.98 -24.60 14.24
C TYR A 230 2.03 -24.54 13.05
N GLN A 231 0.72 -24.65 13.31
CA GLN A 231 -0.26 -24.31 12.28
C GLN A 231 -0.15 -22.83 11.93
N ILE A 232 0.06 -22.53 10.64
CA ILE A 232 0.23 -21.16 10.13
C ILE A 232 -1.11 -20.42 9.96
N ASN A 233 -2.21 -21.15 9.75
CA ASN A 233 -3.53 -20.58 9.44
C ASN A 233 -4.67 -20.86 10.44
N PRO A 234 -4.44 -21.02 11.77
CA PRO A 234 -5.53 -21.18 12.72
C PRO A 234 -6.36 -19.89 12.78
N LYS A 235 -7.68 -20.03 12.89
CA LYS A 235 -8.59 -18.88 12.99
C LYS A 235 -8.87 -18.54 14.45
N ASP A 236 -8.79 -17.26 14.79
CA ASP A 236 -9.29 -16.75 16.08
C ASP A 236 -10.83 -16.70 16.12
N ILE A 237 -11.40 -16.24 17.24
CA ILE A 237 -12.86 -16.09 17.39
C ILE A 237 -13.50 -15.12 16.37
N PHE A 238 -12.71 -14.26 15.73
CA PHE A 238 -13.18 -13.35 14.68
C PHE A 238 -13.03 -13.95 13.28
N GLY A 239 -12.53 -15.18 13.17
CA GLY A 239 -12.27 -15.85 11.90
C GLY A 239 -10.95 -15.44 11.24
N ARG A 240 -10.06 -14.74 11.95
CA ARG A 240 -8.83 -14.17 11.39
C ARG A 240 -7.64 -15.12 11.58
N THR A 241 -6.89 -15.34 10.50
CA THR A 241 -5.59 -16.03 10.54
C THR A 241 -4.51 -15.15 11.20
N PRO A 242 -3.36 -15.71 11.60
CA PRO A 242 -2.22 -14.92 12.06
C PRO A 242 -1.81 -13.85 11.03
N LEU A 243 -1.81 -14.18 9.74
CA LEU A 243 -1.54 -13.19 8.69
C LEU A 243 -2.54 -12.03 8.73
N ALA A 244 -3.85 -12.32 8.79
CA ALA A 244 -4.86 -11.27 8.88
C ALA A 244 -4.69 -10.41 10.14
N GLN A 245 -4.34 -11.00 11.29
CA GLN A 245 -4.06 -10.25 12.52
C GLN A 245 -2.84 -9.33 12.38
N ALA A 246 -1.73 -9.82 11.79
CA ALA A 246 -0.54 -9.02 11.52
C ALA A 246 -0.86 -7.83 10.60
N VAL A 247 -1.72 -8.06 9.60
CA VAL A 247 -2.16 -7.03 8.66
C VAL A 247 -3.05 -6.00 9.34
N VAL A 248 -4.05 -6.40 10.13
CA VAL A 248 -4.93 -5.48 10.88
C VAL A 248 -4.13 -4.55 11.81
N MET A 249 -3.05 -5.07 12.41
CA MET A 249 -2.19 -4.31 13.34
C MET A 249 -1.04 -3.56 12.64
N GLY A 250 -0.88 -3.69 11.32
CA GLY A 250 0.16 -3.00 10.56
C GLY A 250 1.58 -3.53 10.79
N HIS A 251 1.74 -4.77 11.26
CA HIS A 251 3.04 -5.35 11.61
C HIS A 251 3.79 -5.90 10.38
N LEU A 252 4.26 -5.01 9.51
CA LEU A 252 4.96 -5.36 8.26
C LEU A 252 6.09 -6.40 8.40
N PRO A 253 6.99 -6.35 9.41
CA PRO A 253 8.03 -7.37 9.57
C PRO A 253 7.46 -8.77 9.79
N ILE A 254 6.33 -8.87 10.50
CA ILE A 254 5.64 -10.14 10.77
C ILE A 254 4.92 -10.63 9.52
N VAL A 255 4.28 -9.73 8.75
CA VAL A 255 3.69 -10.07 7.45
C VAL A 255 4.74 -10.68 6.53
N LYS A 256 5.95 -10.10 6.45
CA LYS A 256 7.06 -10.65 5.67
C LYS A 256 7.48 -12.04 6.15
N LEU A 257 7.60 -12.25 7.46
CA LEU A 257 7.96 -13.55 8.02
C LEU A 257 6.92 -14.63 7.70
N LEU A 258 5.64 -14.31 7.85
CA LEU A 258 4.54 -15.25 7.56
C LEU A 258 4.44 -15.56 6.07
N LEU A 259 4.55 -14.58 5.17
CA LEU A 259 4.53 -14.84 3.72
C LEU A 259 5.76 -15.64 3.26
N ALA A 260 6.91 -15.47 3.91
CA ALA A 260 8.13 -16.22 3.58
C ALA A 260 8.03 -17.72 3.90
N THR A 261 7.03 -18.17 4.67
CA THR A 261 6.80 -19.61 4.87
C THR A 261 6.20 -20.28 3.63
N GLY A 262 5.57 -19.52 2.73
CA GLY A 262 4.85 -20.04 1.56
C GLY A 262 3.49 -20.68 1.88
N GLU A 263 3.15 -20.85 3.17
CA GLU A 263 1.92 -21.53 3.61
C GLU A 263 0.84 -20.55 4.10
N ALA A 264 1.18 -19.27 4.31
CA ALA A 264 0.25 -18.28 4.83
C ALA A 264 -0.87 -17.95 3.83
N ASP A 265 -2.13 -18.11 4.25
CA ASP A 265 -3.28 -17.89 3.38
C ASP A 265 -3.65 -16.40 3.28
N VAL A 266 -3.44 -15.82 2.10
CA VAL A 266 -3.78 -14.44 1.74
C VAL A 266 -5.24 -14.24 1.33
N LYS A 267 -6.02 -15.32 1.16
CA LYS A 267 -7.40 -15.31 0.63
C LYS A 267 -8.45 -15.47 1.71
N THR A 268 -8.09 -16.02 2.88
CA THR A 268 -9.06 -16.29 3.95
C THR A 268 -9.85 -15.03 4.33
N GLN A 269 -11.17 -15.19 4.36
CA GLN A 269 -12.09 -14.19 4.88
C GLN A 269 -12.38 -14.44 6.36
N ASP A 270 -12.41 -13.35 7.12
CA ASP A 270 -12.86 -13.35 8.52
C ASP A 270 -14.40 -13.37 8.63
N ASN A 271 -14.95 -13.28 9.84
CA ASN A 271 -16.39 -13.35 10.07
C ASN A 271 -17.19 -12.19 9.44
N GLU A 272 -16.53 -11.10 9.04
CA GLU A 272 -17.14 -9.97 8.30
C GLU A 272 -16.99 -10.12 6.78
N GLY A 273 -16.32 -11.18 6.32
CA GLY A 273 -15.97 -11.38 4.92
C GLY A 273 -14.70 -10.62 4.51
N MET A 274 -13.94 -10.07 5.44
CA MET A 274 -12.76 -9.26 5.12
C MET A 274 -11.54 -10.14 4.84
N THR A 275 -10.88 -9.90 3.71
CA THR A 275 -9.58 -10.50 3.38
C THR A 275 -8.43 -9.69 4.00
N PRO A 276 -7.21 -10.25 4.12
CA PRO A 276 -6.04 -9.50 4.57
C PRO A 276 -5.83 -8.20 3.78
N ILE A 277 -5.92 -8.23 2.44
CA ILE A 277 -5.77 -7.02 1.62
C ILE A 277 -6.90 -6.00 1.86
N ALA A 278 -8.13 -6.44 2.16
CA ALA A 278 -9.22 -5.54 2.54
C ALA A 278 -8.92 -4.81 3.86
N TRP A 279 -8.38 -5.52 4.86
CA TRP A 279 -7.94 -4.91 6.11
C TRP A 279 -6.76 -3.96 5.93
N ALA A 280 -5.74 -4.35 5.15
CA ALA A 280 -4.61 -3.48 4.82
C ALA A 280 -5.09 -2.18 4.16
N ALA A 281 -6.07 -2.30 3.27
CA ALA A 281 -6.63 -1.18 2.55
C ALA A 281 -7.50 -0.28 3.44
N ALA A 282 -8.37 -0.86 4.28
CA ALA A 282 -9.18 -0.13 5.26
C ALA A 282 -8.34 0.62 6.30
N ARG A 283 -7.13 0.13 6.61
CA ARG A 283 -6.22 0.73 7.61
C ARG A 283 -5.14 1.63 6.99
N GLY A 284 -5.10 1.75 5.66
CA GLY A 284 -4.11 2.58 4.96
C GLY A 284 -2.67 2.04 5.01
N HIS A 285 -2.49 0.73 5.17
CA HIS A 285 -1.17 0.11 5.30
C HIS A 285 -0.52 -0.15 3.93
N ILE A 286 -0.15 0.91 3.23
CA ILE A 286 0.38 0.88 1.85
C ILE A 286 1.51 -0.14 1.62
N CYS A 287 2.49 -0.22 2.52
CA CYS A 287 3.59 -1.18 2.38
C CYS A 287 3.13 -2.64 2.46
N ILE A 288 2.07 -2.91 3.23
CA ILE A 288 1.46 -4.24 3.33
C ILE A 288 0.61 -4.51 2.09
N VAL A 289 -0.13 -3.52 1.59
CA VAL A 289 -0.87 -3.63 0.31
C VAL A 289 0.06 -4.02 -0.82
N LYS A 290 1.17 -3.29 -1.01
CA LYS A 290 2.21 -3.61 -2.01
C LYS A 290 2.73 -5.03 -1.89
N LEU A 291 3.02 -5.45 -0.66
CA LEU A 291 3.55 -6.78 -0.40
C LEU A 291 2.51 -7.87 -0.70
N LEU A 292 1.26 -7.69 -0.29
CA LEU A 292 0.19 -8.65 -0.57
C LEU A 292 -0.12 -8.74 -2.06
N LEU A 293 -0.15 -7.60 -2.75
CA LEU A 293 -0.33 -7.52 -4.20
C LEU A 293 0.77 -8.26 -4.98
N SER A 294 2.00 -8.28 -4.46
CA SER A 294 3.10 -9.06 -5.05
C SER A 294 2.93 -10.58 -4.94
N VAL A 295 1.95 -11.07 -4.18
CA VAL A 295 1.63 -12.50 -4.05
C VAL A 295 0.57 -12.86 -5.07
N ALA A 296 0.86 -13.80 -5.99
CA ALA A 296 0.02 -14.15 -7.13
C ALA A 296 -1.42 -14.58 -6.75
N GLU A 297 -1.57 -15.17 -5.57
CA GLU A 297 -2.82 -15.61 -4.99
C GLU A 297 -3.72 -14.47 -4.49
N CYS A 298 -3.19 -13.26 -4.31
CA CYS A 298 -3.94 -12.14 -3.77
C CYS A 298 -4.92 -11.59 -4.80
N ASN A 299 -6.18 -11.41 -4.40
CA ASN A 299 -7.21 -10.83 -5.26
C ASN A 299 -7.76 -9.52 -4.68
N PRO A 300 -7.37 -8.35 -5.23
CA PRO A 300 -7.83 -7.04 -4.76
C PRO A 300 -9.30 -6.73 -5.09
N SER A 301 -10.01 -7.64 -5.76
CA SER A 301 -11.42 -7.52 -6.14
C SER A 301 -12.37 -8.38 -5.30
N THR A 302 -11.88 -8.96 -4.20
CA THR A 302 -12.71 -9.74 -3.26
C THR A 302 -13.72 -8.84 -2.54
N HIS A 303 -14.89 -9.39 -2.20
CA HIS A 303 -15.98 -8.63 -1.59
C HIS A 303 -16.26 -9.13 -0.16
N ASP A 304 -16.44 -8.21 0.78
CA ASP A 304 -16.91 -8.51 2.13
C ASP A 304 -18.42 -8.85 2.15
N HIS A 305 -18.97 -9.16 3.32
CA HIS A 305 -20.41 -9.43 3.48
C HIS A 305 -21.29 -8.22 3.11
N SER A 306 -20.73 -7.00 3.19
CA SER A 306 -21.36 -5.74 2.78
C SER A 306 -21.13 -5.39 1.31
N LYS A 307 -20.57 -6.30 0.50
CA LYS A 307 -20.25 -6.11 -0.92
C LYS A 307 -19.22 -4.99 -1.18
N ARG A 308 -18.36 -4.66 -0.22
CA ARG A 308 -17.26 -3.72 -0.39
C ARG A 308 -15.97 -4.44 -0.80
N THR A 309 -15.22 -3.84 -1.71
CA THR A 309 -13.88 -4.30 -2.10
C THR A 309 -12.79 -3.64 -1.24
N PRO A 310 -11.55 -4.17 -1.20
CA PRO A 310 -10.41 -3.49 -0.59
C PRO A 310 -10.28 -2.02 -1.01
N LEU A 311 -10.47 -1.75 -2.31
CA LEU A 311 -10.47 -0.40 -2.86
C LEU A 311 -11.59 0.47 -2.25
N ALA A 312 -12.80 -0.08 -2.10
CA ALA A 312 -13.93 0.62 -1.50
C ALA A 312 -13.65 1.02 -0.04
N HIS A 313 -12.99 0.15 0.71
CA HIS A 313 -12.55 0.43 2.08
C HIS A 313 -11.49 1.53 2.12
N ALA A 314 -10.44 1.43 1.32
CA ALA A 314 -9.41 2.48 1.24
C ALA A 314 -10.02 3.84 0.84
N ALA A 315 -10.95 3.86 -0.11
CA ALA A 315 -11.63 5.08 -0.53
C ALA A 315 -12.56 5.65 0.56
N ALA A 316 -13.29 4.79 1.28
CA ALA A 316 -14.21 5.21 2.35
C ALA A 316 -13.47 5.84 3.54
N GLU A 317 -12.27 5.34 3.84
CA GLU A 317 -11.41 5.81 4.93
C GLU A 317 -10.40 6.90 4.49
N GLY A 318 -10.35 7.23 3.19
CA GLY A 318 -9.54 8.33 2.65
C GLY A 318 -8.06 7.99 2.42
N HIS A 319 -7.71 6.72 2.23
CA HIS A 319 -6.36 6.24 1.97
C HIS A 319 -6.02 6.26 0.47
N TYR A 320 -5.75 7.45 -0.07
CA TYR A 320 -5.59 7.68 -1.52
C TYR A 320 -4.35 7.01 -2.13
N ASP A 321 -3.27 6.89 -1.38
CA ASP A 321 -2.04 6.17 -1.78
C ASP A 321 -2.32 4.67 -2.01
N VAL A 322 -3.15 4.07 -1.16
CA VAL A 322 -3.63 2.70 -1.34
C VAL A 322 -4.55 2.58 -2.55
N VAL A 323 -5.44 3.55 -2.75
CA VAL A 323 -6.32 3.58 -3.93
C VAL A 323 -5.50 3.59 -5.21
N GLU A 324 -4.47 4.42 -5.28
CA GLU A 324 -3.55 4.50 -6.43
C GLU A 324 -2.78 3.19 -6.65
N GLU A 325 -2.28 2.57 -5.59
CA GLU A 325 -1.50 1.34 -5.69
C GLU A 325 -2.33 0.12 -6.14
N ILE A 326 -3.50 -0.10 -5.53
CA ILE A 326 -4.40 -1.19 -5.94
C ILE A 326 -4.83 -0.99 -7.41
N THR A 327 -4.92 0.26 -7.85
CA THR A 327 -5.25 0.66 -9.22
C THR A 327 -4.09 0.39 -10.19
N LEU A 328 -2.84 0.65 -9.81
CA LEU A 328 -1.64 0.40 -10.62
C LEU A 328 -1.40 -1.09 -10.90
N ASP A 329 -1.65 -1.95 -9.92
CA ASP A 329 -1.41 -3.39 -10.06
C ASP A 329 -2.43 -4.04 -11.01
N LEU A 330 -3.66 -3.51 -11.05
CA LEU A 330 -4.66 -3.83 -12.08
C LEU A 330 -4.23 -3.39 -13.49
N VAL A 331 -3.21 -2.54 -13.64
CA VAL A 331 -2.69 -2.03 -14.92
C VAL A 331 -1.43 -2.78 -15.38
N MET A 332 -0.47 -3.08 -14.50
CA MET A 332 0.78 -3.77 -14.88
C MET A 332 0.59 -5.26 -15.23
N GLY A 333 -0.40 -5.93 -14.63
CA GLY A 333 -0.79 -7.32 -14.93
C GLY A 333 -1.98 -7.44 -15.88
N ASN A 334 -2.39 -6.35 -16.53
CA ASN A 334 -3.67 -6.29 -17.22
C ASN A 334 -3.70 -7.13 -18.52
N PRO A 335 -4.48 -8.23 -18.57
CA PRO A 335 -4.53 -9.10 -19.73
C PRO A 335 -5.17 -8.44 -20.95
N PHE A 336 -5.90 -7.33 -20.79
CA PHE A 336 -6.55 -6.63 -21.90
C PHE A 336 -5.63 -5.66 -22.65
N LEU A 337 -4.40 -5.42 -22.19
CA LEU A 337 -3.50 -4.47 -22.85
C LEU A 337 -2.82 -5.06 -24.08
N ARG A 338 -2.39 -6.34 -24.02
CA ARG A 338 -1.54 -6.97 -25.04
C ARG A 338 -2.16 -8.17 -25.74
N ASN A 339 -3.30 -8.67 -25.25
CA ASN A 339 -3.88 -9.90 -25.78
C ASN A 339 -4.99 -9.62 -26.79
N ILE A 340 -5.02 -10.46 -27.82
CA ILE A 340 -6.16 -10.60 -28.74
C ILE A 340 -6.84 -11.92 -28.35
N PHE A 341 -8.17 -11.90 -28.20
CA PHE A 341 -8.92 -13.02 -27.66
C PHE A 341 -9.72 -13.72 -28.75
N GLU A 342 -9.63 -15.04 -28.78
CA GLU A 342 -10.44 -15.89 -29.65
C GLU A 342 -11.85 -16.07 -29.07
N THR A 343 -12.86 -16.00 -29.92
CA THR A 343 -14.28 -16.23 -29.59
C THR A 343 -14.74 -17.61 -30.07
N ARG A 344 -15.92 -18.05 -29.64
CA ARG A 344 -16.50 -19.38 -29.94
C ARG A 344 -16.55 -19.70 -31.44
N ASP A 345 -16.82 -18.68 -32.26
CA ASP A 345 -16.90 -18.75 -33.72
C ASP A 345 -15.52 -18.70 -34.43
N GLY A 346 -14.41 -18.80 -33.68
CA GLY A 346 -13.05 -18.79 -34.23
C GLY A 346 -12.63 -17.43 -34.80
N ARG A 347 -13.34 -16.36 -34.42
CA ARG A 347 -12.96 -14.98 -34.70
C ARG A 347 -12.15 -14.42 -33.54
N TYR A 348 -11.52 -13.27 -33.77
CA TYR A 348 -10.71 -12.60 -32.78
C TYR A 348 -11.31 -11.24 -32.42
N VAL A 349 -11.29 -10.91 -31.14
CA VAL A 349 -11.79 -9.65 -30.59
C VAL A 349 -10.71 -8.94 -29.77
N VAL A 350 -10.81 -7.62 -29.76
CA VAL A 350 -9.90 -6.72 -29.05
C VAL A 350 -10.71 -5.89 -28.05
N PRO A 351 -10.90 -6.40 -26.82
CA PRO A 351 -11.35 -5.60 -25.68
C PRO A 351 -10.28 -4.58 -25.26
N SER A 352 -10.68 -3.56 -24.49
CA SER A 352 -9.71 -2.68 -23.84
C SER A 352 -10.12 -2.34 -22.41
N ALA A 353 -9.16 -2.43 -21.50
CA ALA A 353 -9.31 -2.08 -20.09
C ALA A 353 -8.20 -1.14 -19.64
N VAL A 354 -7.93 -0.08 -20.40
CA VAL A 354 -6.82 0.85 -20.14
C VAL A 354 -7.01 1.69 -18.87
N TYR A 355 -8.20 1.70 -18.29
CA TYR A 355 -8.51 2.35 -17.01
C TYR A 355 -9.11 1.34 -16.04
N VAL A 356 -8.94 1.59 -14.75
CA VAL A 356 -9.32 0.66 -13.69
C VAL A 356 -10.82 0.42 -13.59
N ASP A 357 -11.63 1.45 -13.83
CA ASP A 357 -13.08 1.30 -13.91
C ASP A 357 -13.51 0.36 -15.05
N LEU A 358 -12.80 0.36 -16.18
CA LEU A 358 -13.02 -0.57 -17.28
C LEU A 358 -12.59 -1.99 -16.91
N ALA A 359 -11.46 -2.17 -16.21
CA ALA A 359 -11.03 -3.50 -15.75
C ALA A 359 -12.08 -4.15 -14.85
N TYR A 360 -12.66 -3.40 -13.91
CA TYR A 360 -13.77 -3.88 -13.08
C TYR A 360 -15.03 -4.18 -13.89
N GLN A 361 -15.39 -3.32 -14.85
CA GLN A 361 -16.53 -3.57 -15.73
C GLN A 361 -16.33 -4.84 -16.56
N TRP A 362 -15.12 -5.13 -17.02
CA TRP A 362 -14.80 -6.37 -17.74
C TRP A 362 -14.90 -7.61 -16.86
N SER A 363 -14.34 -7.59 -15.65
CA SER A 363 -14.49 -8.70 -14.70
C SER A 363 -15.97 -8.95 -14.35
N ALA A 364 -16.76 -7.87 -14.18
CA ALA A 364 -18.18 -7.97 -13.93
C ALA A 364 -18.95 -8.53 -15.15
N PHE A 365 -18.61 -8.09 -16.36
CA PHE A 365 -19.22 -8.55 -17.61
C PHE A 365 -18.94 -10.04 -17.84
N LEU A 366 -17.67 -10.45 -17.80
CA LEU A 366 -17.27 -11.84 -18.06
C LEU A 366 -17.57 -12.77 -16.88
N SER A 367 -17.88 -12.22 -15.70
CA SER A 367 -18.09 -12.95 -14.45
C SER A 367 -16.92 -13.89 -14.11
N CYS A 368 -15.69 -13.43 -14.37
CA CYS A 368 -14.47 -14.18 -14.10
C CYS A 368 -13.40 -13.28 -13.45
N SER A 369 -12.32 -13.90 -12.95
CA SER A 369 -11.20 -13.17 -12.37
C SER A 369 -10.41 -12.42 -13.46
N MET A 370 -9.54 -11.50 -13.05
CA MET A 370 -8.63 -10.79 -13.97
C MET A 370 -7.43 -11.66 -14.42
N ASN A 371 -7.48 -12.98 -14.19
CA ASN A 371 -6.49 -13.91 -14.72
C ASN A 371 -6.66 -14.08 -16.23
N GLU A 372 -5.56 -14.09 -16.98
CA GLU A 372 -5.60 -14.20 -18.44
C GLU A 372 -6.31 -15.46 -18.94
N ASN A 373 -6.08 -16.62 -18.30
CA ASN A 373 -6.69 -17.89 -18.71
C ASN A 373 -8.21 -17.86 -18.48
N ASP A 374 -8.66 -17.35 -17.34
CA ASP A 374 -10.08 -17.21 -17.04
C ASP A 374 -10.80 -16.30 -18.05
N ILE A 375 -10.13 -15.23 -18.48
CA ILE A 375 -10.66 -14.31 -19.49
C ILE A 375 -10.69 -14.96 -20.88
N ARG A 376 -9.65 -15.71 -21.26
CA ARG A 376 -9.61 -16.47 -22.53
C ARG A 376 -10.78 -17.46 -22.59
N GLU A 377 -10.98 -18.23 -21.53
CA GLU A 377 -12.08 -19.19 -21.46
C GLU A 377 -13.45 -18.52 -21.37
N ALA A 378 -13.54 -17.30 -20.82
CA ALA A 378 -14.77 -16.52 -20.83
C ALA A 378 -15.13 -16.04 -22.26
N PHE A 379 -14.17 -15.52 -23.04
CA PHE A 379 -14.41 -15.06 -24.41
C PHE A 379 -14.77 -16.20 -25.37
N LYS A 380 -14.20 -17.40 -25.19
CA LYS A 380 -14.54 -18.61 -25.97
C LYS A 380 -15.99 -19.07 -25.82
N LYS A 381 -16.74 -18.53 -24.85
CA LYS A 381 -18.16 -18.84 -24.68
C LYS A 381 -19.03 -18.05 -25.64
N TRP A 382 -18.57 -16.91 -26.14
CA TRP A 382 -19.36 -15.99 -26.94
C TRP A 382 -19.08 -16.11 -28.43
N ASP A 383 -20.11 -15.92 -29.27
CA ASP A 383 -19.89 -15.61 -30.68
C ASP A 383 -19.53 -14.12 -30.83
N SER A 384 -18.57 -13.82 -31.71
CA SER A 384 -17.97 -12.48 -31.83
C SER A 384 -18.98 -11.36 -32.10
N GLY A 385 -19.98 -11.62 -32.95
CA GLY A 385 -21.01 -10.64 -33.34
C GLY A 385 -21.94 -10.26 -32.19
N GLU A 386 -22.42 -11.26 -31.43
CA GLU A 386 -23.25 -11.04 -30.25
C GLU A 386 -22.47 -10.34 -29.15
N LEU A 387 -21.22 -10.76 -28.94
CA LEU A 387 -20.32 -10.14 -27.97
C LEU A 387 -20.10 -8.65 -28.27
N GLU A 388 -19.76 -8.29 -29.51
CA GLU A 388 -19.54 -6.89 -29.89
C GLU A 388 -20.81 -6.04 -29.73
N ALA A 389 -21.98 -6.57 -30.09
CA ALA A 389 -23.25 -5.89 -29.90
C ALA A 389 -23.58 -5.68 -28.40
N THR A 390 -23.40 -6.71 -27.59
CA THR A 390 -23.68 -6.67 -26.14
C THR A 390 -22.70 -5.76 -25.41
N CYS A 391 -21.41 -5.78 -25.76
CA CYS A 391 -20.43 -4.85 -25.23
C CYS A 391 -20.73 -3.41 -25.64
N ALA A 392 -21.20 -3.16 -26.87
CA ALA A 392 -21.61 -1.84 -27.30
C ALA A 392 -22.80 -1.31 -26.49
N GLU A 393 -23.80 -2.15 -26.18
CA GLU A 393 -24.91 -1.81 -25.27
C GLU A 393 -24.42 -1.55 -23.84
N ALA A 394 -23.46 -2.35 -23.36
CA ALA A 394 -22.84 -2.18 -22.04
C ALA A 394 -21.92 -0.95 -21.94
N GLY A 395 -21.60 -0.31 -23.07
CA GLY A 395 -20.63 0.79 -23.13
C GLY A 395 -19.19 0.35 -22.88
N LEU A 396 -18.88 -0.92 -23.16
CA LEU A 396 -17.56 -1.54 -23.10
C LEU A 396 -16.84 -1.45 -24.46
N PRO A 397 -15.57 -1.02 -24.49
CA PRO A 397 -14.80 -0.92 -25.72
C PRO A 397 -14.31 -2.31 -26.16
N LEU A 398 -14.97 -2.88 -27.17
CA LEU A 398 -14.58 -4.11 -27.83
C LEU A 398 -14.81 -3.96 -29.33
N ALA A 399 -13.90 -4.53 -30.12
CA ALA A 399 -14.02 -4.62 -31.56
C ALA A 399 -13.64 -6.01 -32.06
N ILE A 400 -14.39 -6.53 -33.03
CA ILE A 400 -13.98 -7.70 -33.80
C ILE A 400 -12.84 -7.29 -34.74
N VAL A 401 -11.81 -8.13 -34.85
CA VAL A 401 -10.77 -7.98 -35.86
C VAL A 401 -11.35 -8.32 -37.23
N ARG A 402 -11.29 -7.35 -38.13
CA ARG A 402 -11.87 -7.42 -39.48
C ARG A 402 -10.81 -7.26 -40.55
N SER A 403 -11.06 -7.79 -41.74
CA SER A 403 -10.37 -7.33 -42.95
C SER A 403 -10.89 -5.95 -43.38
N THR A 404 -10.15 -5.28 -44.27
CA THR A 404 -10.57 -4.01 -44.88
C THR A 404 -11.91 -4.16 -45.59
N GLU A 405 -12.10 -5.26 -46.31
CA GLU A 405 -13.33 -5.56 -47.06
C GLU A 405 -14.51 -5.76 -46.12
N GLU A 406 -14.34 -6.55 -45.06
CA GLU A 406 -15.37 -6.77 -44.04
C GLU A 406 -15.79 -5.45 -43.37
N TRP A 407 -14.82 -4.60 -43.05
CA TRP A 407 -15.08 -3.29 -42.46
C TRP A 407 -15.90 -2.39 -43.38
N LEU A 408 -15.51 -2.31 -44.65
CA LEU A 408 -16.21 -1.54 -45.68
C LEU A 408 -17.60 -2.08 -46.01
N GLN A 409 -17.98 -3.28 -45.53
CA GLN A 409 -19.37 -3.74 -45.60
C GLN A 409 -20.23 -3.28 -44.43
N THR A 410 -19.63 -2.90 -43.31
CA THR A 410 -20.37 -2.34 -42.16
C THR A 410 -20.92 -0.95 -42.46
N SER A 411 -22.02 -0.58 -41.80
CA SER A 411 -22.63 0.75 -41.94
C SER A 411 -21.68 1.88 -41.52
N GLN A 412 -20.89 1.67 -40.46
CA GLN A 412 -19.90 2.66 -40.03
C GLN A 412 -18.70 2.75 -40.97
N GLY A 413 -18.17 1.61 -41.44
CA GLY A 413 -17.03 1.60 -42.37
C GLY A 413 -17.35 2.28 -43.70
N LYS A 414 -18.54 2.03 -44.27
CA LYS A 414 -19.05 2.76 -45.45
C LYS A 414 -19.13 4.26 -45.18
N HIS A 415 -19.75 4.64 -44.05
CA HIS A 415 -19.91 6.04 -43.67
C HIS A 415 -18.57 6.76 -43.52
N LEU A 416 -17.56 6.13 -42.91
CA LEU A 416 -16.22 6.73 -42.77
C LEU A 416 -15.46 6.80 -44.10
N ALA A 417 -15.63 5.82 -45.00
CA ALA A 417 -14.98 5.81 -46.30
C ALA A 417 -15.38 7.00 -47.20
N GLU A 418 -16.57 7.56 -46.99
CA GLU A 418 -17.06 8.76 -47.68
C GLU A 418 -16.51 10.08 -47.10
N LYS A 419 -15.85 10.02 -45.94
CA LYS A 419 -15.32 11.21 -45.27
C LYS A 419 -13.85 11.44 -45.63
N SER A 420 -13.43 12.71 -45.59
CA SER A 420 -12.02 13.05 -45.54
C SER A 420 -11.39 12.52 -44.25
N ILE A 421 -10.07 12.30 -44.26
CA ILE A 421 -9.30 11.79 -43.11
C ILE A 421 -9.63 12.55 -41.81
N VAL A 422 -9.67 13.89 -41.89
CA VAL A 422 -10.22 14.76 -40.85
C VAL A 422 -11.30 15.65 -41.46
N PRO A 423 -12.59 15.40 -41.21
CA PRO A 423 -13.67 16.29 -41.63
C PRO A 423 -13.56 17.65 -40.96
N ILE A 424 -13.69 18.73 -41.73
CA ILE A 424 -13.68 20.11 -41.26
C ILE A 424 -14.99 20.79 -41.69
N GLN A 425 -15.73 21.30 -40.72
CA GLN A 425 -17.01 21.97 -40.94
C GLN A 425 -16.99 23.39 -40.35
N LYS A 426 -17.33 24.41 -41.14
CA LYS A 426 -17.60 25.77 -40.64
C LYS A 426 -18.98 25.79 -39.98
N VAL A 427 -19.09 26.35 -38.77
CA VAL A 427 -20.33 26.30 -37.98
C VAL A 427 -20.83 27.65 -37.49
N THR A 428 -20.00 28.69 -37.52
CA THR A 428 -20.44 30.08 -37.27
C THR A 428 -19.99 30.99 -38.41
N SER A 429 -20.59 32.18 -38.46
CA SER A 429 -20.20 33.24 -39.38
C SER A 429 -19.71 34.44 -38.59
N THR A 430 -18.41 34.74 -38.69
CA THR A 430 -17.79 35.93 -38.12
C THR A 430 -16.82 36.55 -39.14
N PRO A 431 -16.44 37.83 -39.02
CA PRO A 431 -15.40 38.42 -39.85
C PRO A 431 -14.06 37.68 -39.69
N PRO A 432 -13.16 37.68 -40.69
CA PRO A 432 -11.83 37.08 -40.58
C PRO A 432 -11.04 37.58 -39.36
N ARG A 433 -10.32 36.67 -38.69
CA ARG A 433 -9.45 36.99 -37.53
C ARG A 433 -8.01 36.64 -37.88
N MET A 434 -7.17 37.67 -37.98
CA MET A 434 -5.75 37.54 -38.30
C MET A 434 -4.92 37.13 -37.08
N LEU A 435 -3.87 36.35 -37.31
CA LEU A 435 -2.80 36.11 -36.35
C LEU A 435 -1.73 37.22 -36.46
N SER A 436 -0.73 37.20 -35.56
CA SER A 436 0.40 38.14 -35.61
C SER A 436 1.06 38.17 -36.99
N SER A 437 1.37 39.36 -37.49
CA SER A 437 2.02 39.55 -38.80
C SER A 437 3.52 39.29 -38.77
N ASN A 438 4.14 39.21 -37.59
CA ASN A 438 5.57 38.97 -37.42
C ASN A 438 5.85 38.10 -36.18
N PRO A 439 5.47 36.81 -36.20
CA PRO A 439 5.73 35.92 -35.09
C PRO A 439 7.15 35.31 -35.16
N ASP A 440 7.73 35.02 -34.00
CA ASP A 440 8.99 34.26 -33.87
C ASP A 440 8.76 32.77 -34.21
N ARG A 441 7.54 32.27 -34.02
CA ARG A 441 7.11 30.90 -34.36
C ARG A 441 5.74 30.85 -35.04
N PRO A 442 5.46 29.90 -35.96
CA PRO A 442 4.26 29.92 -36.80
C PRO A 442 2.91 30.05 -36.07
N LEU A 443 2.78 29.49 -34.87
CA LEU A 443 1.55 29.49 -34.07
C LEU A 443 1.65 30.39 -32.83
N GLU A 444 2.62 31.29 -32.79
CA GLU A 444 2.74 32.25 -31.69
C GLU A 444 1.45 33.07 -31.54
N GLY A 445 0.98 33.18 -30.30
CA GLY A 445 -0.27 33.86 -29.97
C GLY A 445 -1.53 33.00 -30.11
N VAL A 446 -1.45 31.80 -30.66
CA VAL A 446 -2.57 30.85 -30.69
C VAL A 446 -2.73 30.20 -29.31
N ARG A 447 -3.93 30.27 -28.75
CA ARG A 447 -4.25 29.70 -27.42
C ARG A 447 -5.08 28.43 -27.55
N VAL A 448 -4.61 27.34 -26.96
CA VAL A 448 -5.22 26.01 -27.08
C VAL A 448 -5.63 25.50 -25.70
N LEU A 449 -6.89 25.13 -25.56
CA LEU A 449 -7.40 24.36 -24.43
C LEU A 449 -7.54 22.90 -24.84
N CYS A 450 -6.90 22.02 -24.10
CA CYS A 450 -6.89 20.60 -24.40
C CYS A 450 -7.47 19.81 -23.21
N LEU A 451 -8.67 19.24 -23.40
CA LEU A 451 -9.47 18.53 -22.40
C LEU A 451 -9.58 17.06 -22.79
N THR A 452 -8.54 16.31 -22.50
CA THR A 452 -8.38 14.92 -22.99
C THR A 452 -7.47 14.13 -22.07
N HIS A 453 -7.74 12.84 -21.98
CA HIS A 453 -7.12 11.90 -21.06
C HIS A 453 -6.49 10.70 -21.81
N ALA A 454 -6.60 10.69 -23.14
CA ALA A 454 -6.01 9.69 -24.02
C ALA A 454 -4.99 10.36 -24.96
N ILE A 455 -4.18 9.59 -25.70
CA ILE A 455 -2.94 10.03 -26.37
C ILE A 455 -3.16 10.98 -27.56
N ALA A 456 -4.19 10.78 -28.39
CA ALA A 456 -4.37 11.56 -29.61
C ALA A 456 -4.54 13.07 -29.39
N GLY A 457 -5.36 13.47 -28.42
CA GLY A 457 -5.61 14.88 -28.13
C GLY A 457 -4.37 15.64 -27.59
N PRO A 458 -3.69 15.14 -26.55
CA PRO A 458 -2.39 15.62 -26.09
C PRO A 458 -1.36 15.67 -27.21
N SER A 459 -1.29 14.64 -28.06
CA SER A 459 -0.38 14.64 -29.21
C SER A 459 -0.67 15.78 -30.17
N ALA A 460 -1.95 16.08 -30.46
CA ALA A 460 -2.32 17.26 -31.24
C ALA A 460 -1.90 18.57 -30.54
N GLY A 461 -2.15 18.69 -29.23
CA GLY A 461 -1.72 19.82 -28.43
C GLY A 461 -0.20 20.02 -28.48
N ARG A 462 0.57 18.97 -28.20
CA ARG A 462 2.03 18.93 -28.27
C ARG A 462 2.53 19.42 -29.64
N THR A 463 1.98 18.91 -30.74
CA THR A 463 2.38 19.35 -32.09
C THR A 463 2.07 20.84 -32.34
N LEU A 464 1.00 21.39 -31.75
CA LEU A 464 0.74 22.83 -31.83
C LEU A 464 1.73 23.63 -30.96
N ALA A 465 2.09 23.13 -29.78
CA ALA A 465 3.09 23.76 -28.89
C ALA A 465 4.49 23.80 -29.53
N GLU A 466 4.88 22.71 -30.22
CA GLU A 466 6.10 22.60 -31.04
C GLU A 466 6.25 23.71 -32.09
N HIS A 467 5.13 24.29 -32.52
CA HIS A 467 5.07 25.35 -33.52
C HIS A 467 4.73 26.72 -32.93
N GLY A 468 4.62 26.85 -31.61
CA GLY A 468 4.49 28.14 -30.92
C GLY A 468 3.16 28.42 -30.24
N ALA A 469 2.21 27.49 -30.28
CA ALA A 469 0.94 27.69 -29.59
C ALA A 469 1.11 27.63 -28.07
N SER A 470 0.36 28.48 -27.35
CA SER A 470 0.21 28.41 -25.90
C SER A 470 -0.84 27.35 -25.55
N VAL A 471 -0.37 26.14 -25.22
CA VAL A 471 -1.23 24.99 -24.95
C VAL A 471 -1.38 24.76 -23.45
N LEU A 472 -2.64 24.76 -22.99
CA LEU A 472 -3.01 24.41 -21.63
C LEU A 472 -3.79 23.08 -21.62
N GLN A 473 -3.15 22.06 -21.08
CA GLN A 473 -3.74 20.74 -20.88
C GLN A 473 -4.52 20.73 -19.55
N ILE A 474 -5.84 20.57 -19.62
CA ILE A 474 -6.71 20.45 -18.45
C ILE A 474 -6.89 18.97 -18.10
N MET A 475 -6.38 18.58 -16.93
CA MET A 475 -6.33 17.20 -16.48
C MET A 475 -7.57 16.81 -15.68
N TYR A 476 -7.96 15.53 -15.79
CA TYR A 476 -9.09 14.97 -15.07
C TYR A 476 -8.71 14.81 -13.60
N THR A 477 -9.56 15.31 -12.72
CA THR A 477 -9.23 15.49 -11.30
C THR A 477 -9.69 14.35 -10.38
N HIS A 478 -10.23 13.25 -10.93
CA HIS A 478 -10.93 12.22 -10.14
C HIS A 478 -10.61 10.78 -10.56
N GLY A 479 -9.51 10.56 -11.29
CA GLY A 479 -9.23 9.24 -11.86
C GLY A 479 -7.75 9.02 -12.09
N PHE A 480 -7.43 7.73 -12.22
CA PHE A 480 -6.12 7.28 -12.65
C PHE A 480 -5.78 7.80 -14.05
N GLU A 481 -4.53 8.22 -14.23
CA GLU A 481 -3.98 8.55 -15.54
C GLU A 481 -2.58 7.92 -15.70
N HIS A 482 -2.28 7.47 -16.91
CA HIS A 482 -1.00 6.81 -17.19
C HIS A 482 0.17 7.79 -17.18
N SER A 483 1.32 7.31 -16.69
CA SER A 483 2.50 8.17 -16.55
C SER A 483 2.99 8.78 -17.85
N PHE A 484 3.02 7.96 -18.89
CA PHE A 484 3.50 8.36 -20.21
C PHE A 484 2.60 9.40 -20.90
N VAL A 485 1.32 9.52 -20.53
CA VAL A 485 0.43 10.54 -21.10
C VAL A 485 0.94 11.93 -20.73
N TYR A 486 1.38 12.14 -19.48
CA TYR A 486 1.96 13.43 -19.08
C TYR A 486 3.45 13.54 -19.38
N THR A 487 4.24 12.47 -19.27
CA THR A 487 5.69 12.57 -19.49
C THR A 487 6.11 12.59 -20.96
N TYR A 488 5.22 12.19 -21.88
CA TYR A 488 5.55 12.10 -23.30
C TYR A 488 4.53 12.77 -24.21
N ALA A 489 3.25 12.42 -24.09
CA ALA A 489 2.22 12.94 -25.00
C ALA A 489 1.93 14.44 -24.78
N ASN A 490 2.24 14.98 -23.60
CA ASN A 490 2.04 16.39 -23.24
C ASN A 490 3.35 17.23 -23.20
N LEU A 491 4.44 16.74 -23.78
CA LEU A 491 5.72 17.46 -23.80
C LEU A 491 5.53 18.88 -24.39
N GLY A 492 6.08 19.91 -23.74
CA GLY A 492 5.92 21.31 -24.21
C GLY A 492 4.60 22.01 -23.84
N CYS A 493 3.66 21.31 -23.19
CA CYS A 493 2.38 21.89 -22.76
C CYS A 493 2.41 22.25 -21.27
N ALA A 494 1.69 23.31 -20.88
CA ALA A 494 1.37 23.55 -19.48
C ALA A 494 0.24 22.59 -19.03
N SER A 495 0.22 22.21 -17.75
CA SER A 495 -0.81 21.29 -17.23
C SER A 495 -1.48 21.84 -15.98
N SER A 496 -2.81 21.93 -16.00
CA SER A 496 -3.62 22.41 -14.88
C SER A 496 -4.71 21.42 -14.52
N ARG A 497 -5.14 21.46 -13.26
CA ARG A 497 -6.27 20.67 -12.73
C ARG A 497 -7.50 21.54 -12.60
N LEU A 498 -8.61 21.10 -13.19
CA LEU A 498 -9.94 21.67 -12.96
C LEU A 498 -10.93 20.54 -12.63
N ASN A 499 -11.77 20.77 -11.64
CA ASN A 499 -12.82 19.87 -11.22
C ASN A 499 -14.17 20.38 -11.72
N LEU A 500 -14.69 19.77 -12.80
CA LEU A 500 -15.96 20.18 -13.38
C LEU A 500 -17.18 19.96 -12.47
N HIS A 501 -17.06 19.24 -11.35
CA HIS A 501 -18.11 19.18 -10.32
C HIS A 501 -18.14 20.44 -9.44
N LYS A 502 -17.06 21.21 -9.37
CA LYS A 502 -17.01 22.51 -8.67
C LYS A 502 -17.45 23.63 -9.59
N GLU A 503 -18.43 24.42 -9.13
CA GLU A 503 -18.94 25.57 -9.88
C GLU A 503 -17.85 26.60 -10.20
N GLN A 504 -16.96 26.88 -9.24
CA GLN A 504 -15.87 27.83 -9.42
C GLN A 504 -14.91 27.42 -10.55
N ASP A 505 -14.56 26.13 -10.64
CA ASP A 505 -13.68 25.61 -11.68
C ASP A 505 -14.37 25.65 -13.05
N ARG A 506 -15.69 25.40 -13.11
CA ARG A 506 -16.49 25.59 -14.33
C ARG A 506 -16.47 27.06 -14.79
N GLN A 507 -16.66 28.00 -13.87
CA GLN A 507 -16.60 29.44 -14.17
C GLN A 507 -15.22 29.86 -14.68
N HIS A 508 -14.16 29.28 -14.13
CA HIS A 508 -12.80 29.55 -14.58
C HIS A 508 -12.57 29.02 -16.01
N LEU A 509 -13.01 27.81 -16.31
CA LEU A 509 -12.94 27.25 -17.65
C LEU A 509 -13.70 28.12 -18.68
N TRP A 510 -14.87 28.65 -18.32
CA TRP A 510 -15.59 29.62 -19.17
C TRP A 510 -14.81 30.90 -19.46
N THR A 511 -13.99 31.36 -18.50
CA THR A 511 -13.12 32.52 -18.71
C THR A 511 -12.04 32.20 -19.75
N LEU A 512 -11.40 31.03 -19.62
CA LEU A 512 -10.40 30.57 -20.58
C LEU A 512 -10.95 30.37 -22.00
N ILE A 513 -12.18 29.83 -22.12
CA ILE A 513 -12.84 29.58 -23.41
C ILE A 513 -13.01 30.86 -24.24
N ARG A 514 -13.32 31.99 -23.60
CA ARG A 514 -13.50 33.29 -24.29
C ARG A 514 -12.23 33.77 -24.98
N ASP A 515 -11.08 33.42 -24.41
CA ASP A 515 -9.76 33.82 -24.89
C ASP A 515 -9.08 32.77 -25.77
N ALA A 516 -9.65 31.56 -25.86
CA ALA A 516 -9.09 30.45 -26.62
C ALA A 516 -9.30 30.60 -28.14
N ASP A 517 -8.37 30.05 -28.92
CA ASP A 517 -8.52 29.86 -30.36
C ASP A 517 -8.96 28.44 -30.70
N VAL A 518 -8.49 27.48 -29.91
CA VAL A 518 -8.68 26.05 -30.18
C VAL A 518 -9.13 25.35 -28.90
N TRP A 519 -10.11 24.46 -29.06
CA TRP A 519 -10.55 23.50 -28.07
C TRP A 519 -10.33 22.08 -28.61
N ILE A 520 -9.66 21.23 -27.84
CA ILE A 520 -9.44 19.82 -28.21
C ILE A 520 -10.03 18.94 -27.12
N ASP A 521 -10.88 17.98 -27.49
CA ASP A 521 -11.36 16.95 -26.57
C ASP A 521 -11.49 15.57 -27.21
N SER A 522 -11.48 14.55 -26.36
CA SER A 522 -11.71 13.15 -26.73
C SER A 522 -12.89 12.51 -25.97
N TYR A 523 -13.67 13.34 -25.28
CA TYR A 523 -14.76 12.90 -24.42
C TYR A 523 -15.97 12.44 -25.22
N ARG A 524 -16.66 11.38 -24.81
CA ARG A 524 -17.91 10.96 -25.47
C ARG A 524 -18.94 12.09 -25.48
N ASP A 525 -19.79 12.11 -26.50
CA ASP A 525 -20.84 13.12 -26.63
C ASP A 525 -21.72 13.13 -25.37
N GLY A 526 -22.03 14.34 -24.88
CA GLY A 526 -22.76 14.55 -23.63
C GLY A 526 -21.91 14.54 -22.35
N ALA A 527 -20.69 13.98 -22.37
CA ALA A 527 -19.86 13.84 -21.16
C ALA A 527 -19.42 15.20 -20.59
N LEU A 528 -19.16 16.19 -21.45
CA LEU A 528 -18.86 17.57 -21.08
C LEU A 528 -20.13 18.44 -21.00
N SER A 529 -21.15 18.14 -21.82
CA SER A 529 -22.41 18.88 -21.86
C SER A 529 -23.16 18.86 -20.53
N LYS A 530 -23.10 17.75 -19.77
CA LYS A 530 -23.70 17.67 -18.42
C LYS A 530 -23.08 18.65 -17.41
N PHE A 531 -21.90 19.20 -17.71
CA PHE A 531 -21.23 20.24 -16.92
C PHE A 531 -21.40 21.64 -17.53
N GLY A 532 -22.26 21.78 -18.55
CA GLY A 532 -22.53 23.03 -19.26
C GLY A 532 -21.67 23.25 -20.52
N PHE A 533 -20.70 22.38 -20.82
CA PHE A 533 -19.78 22.57 -21.95
C PHE A 533 -20.23 21.77 -23.18
N GLY A 534 -21.37 22.15 -23.77
CA GLY A 534 -21.79 21.64 -25.08
C GLY A 534 -21.22 22.49 -26.23
N TYR A 535 -21.07 21.89 -27.42
CA TYR A 535 -20.42 22.57 -28.55
C TYR A 535 -21.18 23.80 -29.07
N ALA A 536 -22.50 23.83 -28.90
CA ALA A 536 -23.31 24.99 -29.25
C ALA A 536 -23.04 26.14 -28.27
N GLU A 537 -23.02 25.83 -26.97
CA GLU A 537 -22.73 26.77 -25.88
C GLU A 537 -21.30 27.31 -25.98
N LEU A 538 -20.33 26.46 -26.34
CA LEU A 538 -18.95 26.87 -26.59
C LEU A 538 -18.86 27.91 -27.72
N HIS A 539 -19.53 27.68 -28.85
CA HIS A 539 -19.57 28.66 -29.95
C HIS A 539 -20.41 29.90 -29.66
N GLN A 540 -21.43 29.79 -28.81
CA GLN A 540 -22.17 30.95 -28.32
C GLN A 540 -21.28 31.85 -27.46
N ALA A 541 -20.43 31.26 -26.61
CA ALA A 541 -19.48 31.98 -25.79
C ALA A 541 -18.29 32.54 -26.60
N ASN A 542 -17.83 31.79 -27.61
CA ASN A 542 -16.73 32.18 -28.50
C ASN A 542 -17.01 31.72 -29.94
N PRO A 543 -17.54 32.62 -30.80
CA PRO A 543 -17.92 32.24 -32.16
C PRO A 543 -16.72 32.04 -33.09
N TYR A 544 -15.49 32.34 -32.66
CA TYR A 544 -14.25 32.11 -33.42
C TYR A 544 -13.58 30.78 -33.11
N LEU A 545 -14.11 30.03 -32.15
CA LEU A 545 -13.47 28.84 -31.62
C LEU A 545 -13.35 27.74 -32.69
N ILE A 546 -12.21 27.06 -32.70
CA ILE A 546 -11.97 25.87 -33.49
C ILE A 546 -12.03 24.66 -32.55
N ILE A 547 -13.04 23.81 -32.71
CA ILE A 547 -13.27 22.65 -31.85
C ILE A 547 -12.82 21.39 -32.58
N SER A 548 -11.85 20.67 -32.02
CA SER A 548 -11.40 19.36 -32.50
C SER A 548 -11.89 18.25 -31.57
N LYS A 549 -12.87 17.47 -32.03
CA LYS A 549 -13.45 16.33 -31.31
C LYS A 549 -12.89 15.00 -31.81
N VAL A 550 -11.97 14.42 -31.04
CA VAL A 550 -11.35 13.13 -31.34
C VAL A 550 -12.27 12.00 -30.91
N ARG A 551 -12.58 11.05 -31.81
CA ARG A 551 -13.44 9.88 -31.51
C ARG A 551 -12.88 8.59 -32.11
N ALA A 552 -13.11 7.45 -31.48
CA ALA A 552 -12.63 6.17 -32.01
C ALA A 552 -13.19 5.88 -33.41
N TYR A 553 -14.51 5.97 -33.57
CA TYR A 553 -15.21 5.64 -34.82
C TYR A 553 -15.70 6.87 -35.59
N GLY A 554 -15.20 8.06 -35.27
CA GLY A 554 -15.69 9.32 -35.83
C GLY A 554 -16.88 9.90 -35.07
N SER A 555 -17.25 11.12 -35.44
CA SER A 555 -18.28 11.89 -34.72
C SER A 555 -19.65 11.87 -35.39
N THR A 556 -19.82 11.02 -36.41
CA THR A 556 -21.05 10.84 -37.19
C THR A 556 -21.18 9.37 -37.59
N GLY A 557 -22.37 8.97 -38.03
CA GLY A 557 -22.67 7.58 -38.36
C GLY A 557 -23.16 6.78 -37.14
N PRO A 558 -23.60 5.52 -37.36
CA PRO A 558 -24.24 4.70 -36.34
C PRO A 558 -23.35 4.37 -35.13
N TRP A 559 -22.03 4.50 -35.24
CA TRP A 559 -21.10 4.19 -34.15
C TRP A 559 -20.49 5.44 -33.50
N ALA A 560 -21.01 6.64 -33.78
CA ALA A 560 -20.46 7.90 -33.28
C ALA A 560 -20.34 7.98 -31.74
N SER A 561 -21.24 7.31 -31.01
CA SER A 561 -21.25 7.26 -29.54
C SER A 561 -20.55 6.03 -28.97
N ARG A 562 -20.08 5.09 -29.82
CA ARG A 562 -19.45 3.86 -29.35
C ARG A 562 -18.09 4.14 -28.70
N PRO A 563 -17.79 3.49 -27.57
CA PRO A 563 -16.50 3.62 -26.91
C PRO A 563 -15.40 2.92 -27.73
N GLY A 564 -14.20 3.47 -27.70
CA GLY A 564 -13.04 2.82 -28.29
C GLY A 564 -11.77 3.61 -28.04
N PHE A 565 -10.66 2.93 -28.25
CA PHE A 565 -9.29 3.41 -28.19
C PHE A 565 -8.57 3.04 -29.49
N ASP A 566 -7.26 3.26 -29.55
CA ASP A 566 -6.44 2.92 -30.71
C ASP A 566 -6.68 1.49 -31.17
N MET A 567 -6.67 0.55 -30.21
CA MET A 567 -6.79 -0.87 -30.46
C MET A 567 -8.07 -1.23 -31.22
N GLN A 568 -9.19 -0.58 -30.90
CA GLN A 568 -10.44 -0.78 -31.63
C GLN A 568 -10.37 -0.20 -33.05
N GLY A 569 -9.78 0.99 -33.23
CA GLY A 569 -9.56 1.57 -34.56
C GLY A 569 -8.71 0.65 -35.45
N SER A 570 -7.64 0.09 -34.87
CA SER A 570 -6.77 -0.91 -35.50
C SER A 570 -7.51 -2.22 -35.84
N ALA A 571 -8.30 -2.74 -34.92
CA ALA A 571 -9.02 -4.00 -35.09
C ALA A 571 -10.08 -3.92 -36.19
N VAL A 572 -10.87 -2.85 -36.22
CA VAL A 572 -11.97 -2.74 -37.18
C VAL A 572 -11.51 -2.41 -38.59
N SER A 573 -10.39 -1.71 -38.76
CA SER A 573 -10.02 -1.08 -40.04
C SER A 573 -9.36 -2.00 -41.06
N GLY A 574 -9.02 -3.23 -40.69
CA GLY A 574 -8.15 -4.10 -41.48
C GLY A 574 -6.69 -4.09 -41.05
N MET A 575 -6.27 -3.13 -40.21
CA MET A 575 -4.86 -2.96 -39.85
C MET A 575 -4.28 -4.17 -39.12
N MET A 576 -4.96 -4.70 -38.10
CA MET A 576 -4.47 -5.87 -37.36
C MET A 576 -4.48 -7.15 -38.19
N ALA A 577 -5.45 -7.26 -39.12
CA ALA A 577 -5.48 -8.36 -40.07
C ALA A 577 -4.32 -8.27 -41.07
N LEU A 578 -3.97 -7.07 -41.52
CA LEU A 578 -2.82 -6.81 -42.38
C LEU A 578 -1.50 -7.09 -41.67
N CYS A 579 -1.34 -6.68 -40.40
CA CYS A 579 -0.12 -6.94 -39.63
C CYS A 579 0.08 -8.43 -39.32
N GLY A 580 -1.02 -9.20 -39.24
CA GLY A 580 -0.99 -10.65 -39.08
C GLY A 580 -1.10 -11.39 -40.41
N ALA A 581 -1.47 -12.67 -40.35
CA ALA A 581 -1.80 -13.49 -41.52
C ALA A 581 -3.32 -13.46 -41.83
N GLY A 582 -3.95 -12.30 -41.68
CA GLY A 582 -5.38 -12.09 -41.87
C GLY A 582 -6.21 -12.06 -40.57
N PRO A 583 -7.55 -11.90 -40.67
CA PRO A 583 -8.42 -11.67 -39.51
C PRO A 583 -8.55 -12.88 -38.56
N LYS A 584 -8.15 -14.08 -39.00
CA LYS A 584 -8.09 -15.31 -38.18
C LYS A 584 -6.71 -15.55 -37.55
N SER A 585 -5.71 -14.75 -37.89
CA SER A 585 -4.38 -14.79 -37.28
C SER A 585 -3.84 -13.35 -37.19
N PRO A 586 -4.52 -12.48 -36.42
CA PRO A 586 -4.19 -11.06 -36.38
C PRO A 586 -2.95 -10.78 -35.52
N ALA A 587 -2.30 -9.65 -35.78
CA ALA A 587 -1.18 -9.16 -34.98
C ALA A 587 -1.35 -7.68 -34.64
N TRP A 588 -0.69 -7.24 -33.57
CA TRP A 588 -0.66 -5.84 -33.19
C TRP A 588 0.12 -5.00 -34.21
N PRO A 589 -0.33 -3.78 -34.55
CA PRO A 589 0.50 -2.86 -35.31
C PRO A 589 1.73 -2.43 -34.49
N PRO A 590 2.83 -2.02 -35.16
CA PRO A 590 4.03 -1.53 -34.48
C PRO A 590 3.72 -0.42 -33.47
N GLY A 591 4.28 -0.54 -32.27
CA GLY A 591 4.07 0.41 -31.18
C GLY A 591 2.68 0.42 -30.56
N MET A 592 1.73 -0.42 -31.03
CA MET A 592 0.35 -0.63 -30.53
C MET A 592 -0.60 0.59 -30.51
N VAL A 593 -0.08 1.81 -30.50
CA VAL A 593 -0.83 3.08 -30.39
C VAL A 593 -0.57 4.02 -31.58
N ILE A 594 -0.35 3.44 -32.76
CA ILE A 594 0.02 4.19 -33.98
C ILE A 594 -1.08 5.16 -34.43
N ASN A 595 -2.35 4.80 -34.28
CA ASN A 595 -3.47 5.64 -34.68
C ASN A 595 -3.61 6.83 -33.75
N ASP A 596 -3.35 6.68 -32.46
CA ASP A 596 -3.43 7.75 -31.48
C ASP A 596 -2.48 8.90 -31.85
N TYR A 597 -1.18 8.60 -32.04
CA TYR A 597 -0.20 9.61 -32.47
C TYR A 597 -0.53 10.18 -33.84
N THR A 598 -0.84 9.33 -34.82
CA THR A 598 -1.13 9.77 -36.19
C THR A 598 -2.39 10.63 -36.26
N THR A 599 -3.42 10.29 -35.48
CA THR A 599 -4.64 11.08 -35.35
C THR A 599 -4.35 12.42 -34.68
N GLY A 600 -3.44 12.47 -33.71
CA GLY A 600 -2.94 13.71 -33.13
C GLY A 600 -2.28 14.62 -34.17
N TYR A 601 -1.37 14.07 -34.99
CA TYR A 601 -0.71 14.82 -36.07
C TYR A 601 -1.69 15.32 -37.14
N TYR A 602 -2.61 14.46 -37.59
CA TYR A 602 -3.66 14.86 -38.52
C TYR A 602 -4.60 15.90 -37.92
N GLY A 603 -4.92 15.79 -36.64
CA GLY A 603 -5.71 16.77 -35.89
C GLY A 603 -5.01 18.14 -35.87
N ALA A 604 -3.72 18.19 -35.50
CA ALA A 604 -2.93 19.41 -35.49
C ALA A 604 -2.83 20.06 -36.88
N LEU A 605 -2.59 19.27 -37.94
CA LEU A 605 -2.57 19.77 -39.31
C LEU A 605 -3.92 20.33 -39.75
N ALA A 606 -5.02 19.66 -39.38
CA ALA A 606 -6.36 20.10 -39.70
C ALA A 606 -6.73 21.38 -38.93
N ILE A 607 -6.29 21.53 -37.67
CA ILE A 607 -6.44 22.76 -36.88
C ILE A 607 -5.68 23.92 -37.55
N GLN A 608 -4.45 23.71 -37.99
CA GLN A 608 -3.69 24.71 -38.74
C GLN A 608 -4.40 25.11 -40.05
N SER A 609 -4.97 24.13 -40.75
CA SER A 609 -5.78 24.38 -41.94
C SER A 609 -7.04 25.21 -41.63
N ALA A 610 -7.71 24.93 -40.51
CA ALA A 610 -8.87 25.69 -40.05
C ALA A 610 -8.50 27.11 -39.61
N LEU A 611 -7.32 27.31 -38.99
CA LEU A 611 -6.80 28.64 -38.66
C LEU A 611 -6.59 29.48 -39.93
N ILE A 612 -5.97 28.90 -40.97
CA ILE A 612 -5.80 29.56 -42.27
C ILE A 612 -7.14 29.92 -42.89
N ARG A 613 -8.13 29.02 -42.84
CA ARG A 613 -9.49 29.31 -43.31
C ARG A 613 -10.15 30.42 -42.50
N ARG A 614 -10.04 30.42 -41.18
CA ARG A 614 -10.56 31.49 -40.29
C ARG A 614 -9.93 32.85 -40.59
N MET A 615 -8.65 32.90 -40.98
CA MET A 615 -7.97 34.13 -41.39
C MET A 615 -8.46 34.67 -42.74
N LYS A 616 -9.04 33.83 -43.61
CA LYS A 616 -9.55 34.22 -44.93
C LYS A 616 -11.06 34.44 -44.95
N GLU A 617 -11.79 33.57 -44.27
CA GLU A 617 -13.24 33.42 -44.34
C GLU A 617 -13.94 33.79 -43.03
N GLY A 618 -13.20 33.91 -41.92
CA GLY A 618 -13.76 34.02 -40.57
C GLY A 618 -14.55 32.80 -40.13
N GLY A 619 -15.28 32.92 -39.02
CA GLY A 619 -16.07 31.86 -38.41
C GLY A 619 -15.28 30.89 -37.51
N GLY A 620 -16.05 30.07 -36.81
CA GLY A 620 -15.63 28.95 -35.98
C GLY A 620 -15.87 27.64 -36.71
N TYR A 621 -15.11 26.61 -36.31
CA TYR A 621 -15.03 25.35 -37.04
C TYR A 621 -15.11 24.16 -36.10
N ILE A 622 -15.71 23.06 -36.58
CA ILE A 622 -15.67 21.76 -35.91
C ILE A 622 -14.87 20.78 -36.79
N LEU A 623 -13.90 20.12 -36.16
CA LEU A 623 -13.05 19.11 -36.75
C LEU A 623 -13.34 17.76 -36.09
N SER A 624 -13.39 16.70 -36.87
CA SER A 624 -13.79 15.36 -36.38
C SER A 624 -12.77 14.26 -36.70
N PRO A 625 -11.51 14.38 -36.25
CA PRO A 625 -10.51 13.32 -36.45
C PRO A 625 -10.97 12.01 -35.77
N SER A 626 -10.61 10.87 -36.38
CA SER A 626 -11.00 9.57 -35.83
C SER A 626 -9.94 8.50 -35.92
N LEU A 627 -9.84 7.66 -34.89
CA LEU A 627 -8.83 6.59 -34.83
C LEU A 627 -9.05 5.56 -35.95
N ALA A 628 -10.29 5.12 -36.17
CA ALA A 628 -10.63 4.20 -37.25
C ALA A 628 -10.40 4.82 -38.64
N GLY A 629 -10.74 6.10 -38.85
CA GLY A 629 -10.47 6.79 -40.11
C GLY A 629 -8.98 6.97 -40.39
N THR A 630 -8.19 7.28 -39.35
CA THR A 630 -6.73 7.29 -39.43
C THR A 630 -6.19 5.91 -39.77
N ALA A 631 -6.65 4.85 -39.10
CA ALA A 631 -6.24 3.49 -39.39
C ALA A 631 -6.55 3.06 -40.84
N MET A 632 -7.76 3.39 -41.32
CA MET A 632 -8.15 3.20 -42.73
C MET A 632 -7.21 3.93 -43.68
N SER A 633 -6.79 5.16 -43.36
CA SER A 633 -5.85 5.91 -44.19
C SER A 633 -4.45 5.27 -44.20
N ILE A 634 -3.95 4.81 -43.05
CA ILE A 634 -2.64 4.13 -42.96
C ILE A 634 -2.66 2.86 -43.82
N VAL A 635 -3.68 2.01 -43.64
CA VAL A 635 -3.86 0.78 -44.42
C VAL A 635 -3.92 1.09 -45.91
N LYS A 636 -4.68 2.12 -46.31
CA LYS A 636 -4.84 2.50 -47.72
C LYS A 636 -3.54 2.96 -48.39
N TYR A 637 -2.71 3.74 -47.70
CA TYR A 637 -1.53 4.37 -48.30
C TYR A 637 -0.24 3.57 -48.13
N PHE A 638 -0.06 2.85 -47.02
CA PHE A 638 1.18 2.12 -46.76
C PHE A 638 1.11 0.65 -47.19
N GLN A 639 -0.08 0.01 -47.15
CA GLN A 639 -0.37 -1.34 -47.67
C GLN A 639 0.67 -2.43 -47.35
N THR A 640 1.48 -2.28 -46.31
CA THR A 640 2.58 -3.19 -46.01
C THR A 640 2.46 -3.76 -44.60
N SER A 641 2.61 -5.07 -44.51
CA SER A 641 2.91 -5.82 -43.28
C SER A 641 4.42 -5.97 -43.07
N ASP A 642 5.21 -5.63 -44.08
CA ASP A 642 6.67 -5.67 -44.13
C ASP A 642 7.20 -4.40 -43.44
N TYR A 643 7.03 -4.36 -42.13
CA TYR A 643 7.78 -3.44 -41.29
C TYR A 643 9.19 -4.04 -41.18
N PRO A 644 10.25 -3.26 -41.45
CA PRO A 644 11.60 -3.78 -41.32
C PRO A 644 11.74 -4.42 -39.95
N GLU A 645 12.22 -5.67 -39.89
CA GLU A 645 12.78 -6.19 -38.66
C GLU A 645 13.71 -5.11 -38.12
N LEU A 646 13.65 -4.82 -36.81
CA LEU A 646 14.64 -3.95 -36.18
C LEU A 646 15.99 -4.64 -36.36
N ILE A 647 16.66 -4.39 -37.50
CA ILE A 647 18.00 -4.85 -37.77
C ILE A 647 18.82 -4.21 -36.67
N GLN A 648 19.29 -5.02 -35.72
CA GLN A 648 20.37 -4.63 -34.82
C GLN A 648 21.66 -4.53 -35.65
N SER A 649 21.70 -3.73 -36.72
CA SER A 649 22.95 -3.37 -37.36
C SER A 649 23.55 -2.26 -36.52
N ALA A 650 24.66 -2.59 -35.87
CA ALA A 650 25.27 -1.76 -34.85
C ALA A 650 25.95 -0.49 -35.40
N ASP A 651 26.01 -0.22 -36.71
CA ASP A 651 27.05 0.68 -37.23
C ASP A 651 26.66 1.75 -38.27
N GLU A 652 25.37 1.99 -38.59
CA GLU A 652 25.02 3.05 -39.57
C GLU A 652 23.96 4.07 -39.13
N ALA A 653 23.26 3.87 -38.01
CA ALA A 653 22.35 4.90 -37.51
C ALA A 653 23.13 5.98 -36.75
N LEU A 654 23.01 7.25 -37.18
CA LEU A 654 23.46 8.38 -36.37
C LEU A 654 22.86 8.25 -34.96
N PRO A 655 23.64 8.46 -33.89
CA PRO A 655 23.10 8.44 -32.53
C PRO A 655 21.93 9.42 -32.47
N PRO A 656 20.76 9.02 -31.94
CA PRO A 656 19.60 9.88 -31.93
C PRO A 656 19.94 11.17 -31.17
N GLU A 657 19.55 12.31 -31.73
CA GLU A 657 19.67 13.57 -30.99
C GLU A 657 18.78 13.52 -29.75
N ILE A 658 19.30 14.03 -28.64
CA ILE A 658 18.66 13.98 -27.33
C ILE A 658 18.38 15.41 -26.88
N ILE A 659 17.21 15.63 -26.28
CA ILE A 659 16.97 16.80 -25.45
C ILE A 659 17.13 16.39 -23.99
N GLU A 660 17.85 17.21 -23.25
CA GLU A 660 18.07 16.98 -21.83
C GLU A 660 17.96 18.27 -21.03
N GLY A 661 17.48 18.15 -19.79
CA GLY A 661 17.27 19.31 -18.94
C GLY A 661 16.65 18.96 -17.60
N ALA A 662 16.84 19.85 -16.64
CA ALA A 662 16.18 19.77 -15.35
C ALA A 662 14.68 20.07 -15.51
N THR A 663 13.84 19.26 -14.87
CA THR A 663 12.39 19.40 -14.85
C THR A 663 11.85 19.28 -13.42
N ASN A 664 10.58 19.60 -13.22
CA ASN A 664 9.92 19.43 -11.92
C ASN A 664 9.74 17.96 -11.49
N LEU A 665 9.99 17.00 -12.38
CA LEU A 665 9.97 15.56 -12.10
C LEU A 665 11.38 14.94 -12.07
N GLY A 666 12.43 15.76 -12.14
CA GLY A 666 13.83 15.32 -12.17
C GLY A 666 14.53 15.62 -13.50
N TYR A 667 15.68 15.00 -13.73
CA TYR A 667 16.43 15.17 -14.97
C TYR A 667 15.77 14.38 -16.10
N LEU A 668 15.29 15.07 -17.14
CA LEU A 668 14.75 14.43 -18.32
C LEU A 668 15.85 14.24 -19.35
N ARG A 669 15.90 13.05 -19.95
CA ARG A 669 16.69 12.73 -21.15
C ARG A 669 15.78 12.01 -22.13
N THR A 670 15.39 12.65 -23.22
CA THR A 670 14.46 12.06 -24.21
C THR A 670 14.88 12.38 -25.65
N LEU A 671 14.33 11.65 -26.61
CA LEU A 671 14.64 11.83 -28.03
C LEU A 671 14.15 13.20 -28.51
N LYS A 672 15.00 13.91 -29.25
CA LYS A 672 14.60 15.09 -30.01
C LYS A 672 13.68 14.68 -31.15
N PRO A 673 12.74 15.54 -31.59
CA PRO A 673 12.00 15.31 -32.83
C PRO A 673 12.95 14.96 -33.98
N LEU A 674 12.74 13.78 -34.58
CA LEU A 674 13.50 13.28 -35.73
C LEU A 674 13.45 14.18 -36.98
N PRO A 675 12.33 14.85 -37.31
CA PRO A 675 12.30 15.72 -38.48
C PRO A 675 12.89 17.11 -38.18
N ILE A 676 13.95 17.48 -38.91
CA ILE A 676 14.42 18.86 -39.01
C ILE A 676 13.81 19.48 -40.26
N LEU A 677 12.88 20.42 -40.09
CA LEU A 677 12.32 21.16 -41.21
C LEU A 677 13.27 22.30 -41.59
N GLN A 678 13.66 22.35 -42.87
CA GLN A 678 14.67 23.29 -43.40
C GLN A 678 14.33 24.79 -43.21
N HIS A 679 13.04 25.14 -43.04
CA HIS A 679 12.60 26.54 -42.90
C HIS A 679 11.98 26.86 -41.54
N THR A 680 11.48 25.84 -40.82
CA THR A 680 10.69 26.04 -39.59
C THR A 680 11.13 25.02 -38.55
N PRO A 681 12.27 25.23 -37.87
CA PRO A 681 12.80 24.25 -36.94
C PRO A 681 11.80 23.99 -35.80
N ILE A 682 11.63 22.72 -35.46
CA ILE A 682 10.80 22.31 -34.32
C ILE A 682 11.47 22.77 -33.03
N LYS A 683 10.73 23.47 -32.16
CA LYS A 683 11.26 23.99 -30.90
C LYS A 683 10.20 24.06 -29.81
N TYR A 684 10.47 23.38 -28.70
CA TYR A 684 9.69 23.56 -27.47
C TYR A 684 10.14 24.82 -26.72
N ASP A 685 9.18 25.48 -26.08
CA ASP A 685 9.47 26.45 -25.03
C ASP A 685 10.15 25.75 -23.84
N PRO A 686 10.80 26.48 -22.91
CA PRO A 686 11.56 25.88 -21.79
C PRO A 686 10.75 24.96 -20.85
N ILE A 687 9.44 24.82 -21.05
CA ILE A 687 8.59 23.86 -20.34
C ILE A 687 8.79 22.47 -20.99
N LEU A 688 9.87 21.78 -20.62
CA LEU A 688 10.12 20.42 -21.09
C LEU A 688 9.15 19.43 -20.42
N LEU A 689 9.01 19.49 -19.10
CA LEU A 689 8.14 18.60 -18.33
C LEU A 689 7.70 19.28 -17.04
N ASN A 690 6.40 19.28 -16.75
CA ASN A 690 5.86 19.71 -15.47
C ASN A 690 5.19 18.53 -14.76
N ALA A 691 5.17 18.59 -13.43
CA ALA A 691 4.40 17.64 -12.66
C ALA A 691 2.90 17.83 -12.98
N MET A 692 2.15 16.73 -12.96
CA MET A 692 0.76 16.73 -13.41
C MET A 692 -0.08 17.75 -12.63
N GLY A 693 -0.61 18.76 -13.34
CA GLY A 693 -1.55 19.72 -12.77
C GLY A 693 -0.92 20.78 -11.87
N THR A 694 0.39 21.02 -11.99
CA THR A 694 1.08 22.04 -11.18
C THR A 694 0.93 23.46 -11.69
N ASP A 695 0.59 23.65 -12.96
CA ASP A 695 0.38 24.98 -13.50
C ASP A 695 -0.99 25.52 -13.05
N LEU A 696 -1.06 26.83 -12.84
CA LEU A 696 -2.33 27.50 -12.63
C LEU A 696 -3.20 27.35 -13.89
N PRO A 697 -4.54 27.41 -13.77
CA PRO A 697 -5.46 27.34 -14.91
C PRO A 697 -5.43 28.64 -15.73
N LEU A 698 -4.27 28.94 -16.31
CA LEU A 698 -3.93 30.15 -17.03
C LEU A 698 -3.12 29.78 -18.27
N PHE A 699 -3.28 30.54 -19.35
CA PHE A 699 -2.42 30.33 -20.51
C PHE A 699 -0.97 30.69 -20.16
N PRO A 700 0.02 29.91 -20.65
CA PRO A 700 1.44 30.25 -20.52
C PRO A 700 1.70 31.73 -20.85
N GLY A 701 2.40 32.44 -19.95
CA GLY A 701 2.74 33.87 -20.13
C GLY A 701 1.73 34.90 -19.61
N THR A 702 0.62 34.49 -18.97
CA THR A 702 -0.37 35.42 -18.37
C THR A 702 -0.15 35.66 -16.86
N LYS A 703 -0.46 36.88 -16.36
CA LYS A 703 -0.14 37.35 -14.98
C LYS A 703 -1.30 37.28 -13.97
N ALA A 704 -2.45 36.69 -14.29
CA ALA A 704 -3.56 36.61 -13.34
C ALA A 704 -3.23 35.66 -12.17
N LYS A 705 -3.78 35.91 -10.97
CA LYS A 705 -3.51 35.09 -9.77
C LYS A 705 -4.65 34.12 -9.51
N PHE A 706 -4.36 32.83 -9.49
CA PHE A 706 -5.23 31.76 -8.98
C PHE A 706 -4.63 31.23 -7.67
N ASP A 707 -5.45 31.07 -6.63
CA ASP A 707 -4.98 30.61 -5.31
C ASP A 707 -5.21 29.10 -5.15
N LEU A 708 -4.14 28.31 -5.28
CA LEU A 708 -4.18 26.86 -5.08
C LEU A 708 -4.57 26.46 -3.63
N ARG A 709 -4.52 27.39 -2.68
CA ARG A 709 -4.91 27.14 -1.27
C ARG A 709 -6.41 27.11 -1.05
N SER A 710 -7.23 27.55 -2.01
CA SER A 710 -8.68 27.48 -1.93
C SER A 710 -9.26 26.16 -2.47
N VAL A 711 -8.42 25.21 -2.89
CA VAL A 711 -8.87 23.90 -3.40
C VAL A 711 -9.36 23.04 -2.23
N GLN A 712 -10.69 22.99 -2.05
CA GLN A 712 -11.32 22.15 -1.02
C GLN A 712 -11.23 20.65 -1.36
N PRO A 713 -11.03 19.75 -0.37
CA PRO A 713 -11.13 18.32 -0.56
C PRO A 713 -12.55 17.90 -0.96
N PHE A 714 -12.71 16.64 -1.37
CA PHE A 714 -14.01 16.10 -1.74
C PHE A 714 -14.99 16.10 -0.58
N GLU A 715 -16.22 16.55 -0.84
CA GLU A 715 -17.31 16.25 0.06
C GLU A 715 -17.59 14.75 0.04
N ARG A 716 -17.54 14.10 1.21
CA ARG A 716 -17.81 12.66 1.40
C ARG A 716 -19.10 12.20 0.68
N LYS A 717 -20.13 13.05 0.65
CA LYS A 717 -21.41 12.79 -0.02
C LYS A 717 -21.28 12.70 -1.55
N ALA A 718 -20.42 13.51 -2.16
CA ALA A 718 -20.18 13.48 -3.60
C ALA A 718 -19.44 12.20 -4.03
N LEU A 719 -18.49 11.74 -3.20
CA LEU A 719 -17.80 10.45 -3.38
C LEU A 719 -18.77 9.26 -3.27
N LEU A 720 -19.65 9.26 -2.27
CA LEU A 720 -20.68 8.21 -2.11
C LEU A 720 -21.62 8.14 -3.32
N ALA A 721 -22.05 9.29 -3.85
CA ALA A 721 -22.90 9.32 -5.04
C ALA A 721 -22.19 8.78 -6.30
N GLN A 722 -20.89 9.04 -6.45
CA GLN A 722 -20.08 8.44 -7.52
C GLN A 722 -19.99 6.92 -7.36
N TRP A 723 -19.81 6.44 -6.13
CA TRP A 723 -19.76 5.00 -5.83
C TRP A 723 -21.09 4.28 -6.09
N GLU A 724 -22.22 4.90 -5.73
CA GLU A 724 -23.56 4.35 -6.04
C GLU A 724 -23.83 4.29 -7.55
N ALA A 725 -23.40 5.30 -8.30
CA ALA A 725 -23.50 5.30 -9.75
C ALA A 725 -22.61 4.22 -10.38
N PHE A 726 -21.39 4.05 -9.86
CA PHE A 726 -20.46 3.00 -10.29
C PHE A 726 -21.00 1.60 -9.97
N SER A 727 -21.52 1.37 -8.77
CA SER A 727 -22.14 0.11 -8.35
C SER A 727 -23.33 -0.27 -9.25
N ARG A 728 -24.24 0.68 -9.51
CA ARG A 728 -25.38 0.44 -10.44
C ARG A 728 -24.92 0.12 -11.86
N ARG A 729 -23.88 0.79 -12.34
CA ARG A 729 -23.29 0.51 -13.65
C ARG A 729 -22.70 -0.91 -13.70
N LEU A 730 -21.94 -1.30 -12.69
CA LEU A 730 -21.39 -2.65 -12.56
C LEU A 730 -22.48 -3.73 -12.57
N GLU A 731 -23.57 -3.50 -11.84
CA GLU A 731 -24.70 -4.44 -11.81
C GLU A 731 -25.37 -4.57 -13.18
N ASN A 732 -25.57 -3.46 -13.90
CA ASN A 732 -26.10 -3.49 -15.26
C ASN A 732 -25.16 -4.23 -16.24
N VAL A 733 -23.86 -3.94 -16.18
CA VAL A 733 -22.84 -4.61 -17.00
C VAL A 733 -22.83 -6.11 -16.73
N LYS A 734 -22.88 -6.50 -15.45
CA LYS A 734 -22.97 -7.91 -15.03
C LYS A 734 -24.24 -8.59 -15.53
N ARG A 735 -25.38 -7.89 -15.51
CA ARG A 735 -26.64 -8.41 -16.06
C ARG A 735 -26.54 -8.64 -17.57
N LEU A 736 -25.94 -7.72 -18.32
CA LEU A 736 -25.73 -7.86 -19.76
C LEU A 736 -24.81 -9.04 -20.09
N GLY A 737 -23.74 -9.23 -19.31
CA GLY A 737 -22.82 -10.37 -19.48
C GLY A 737 -23.39 -11.72 -19.06
N LYS A 738 -24.59 -11.76 -18.47
CA LYS A 738 -25.33 -12.98 -18.10
C LYS A 738 -26.47 -13.33 -19.07
N ARG A 739 -26.68 -12.54 -20.13
CA ARG A 739 -27.68 -12.91 -21.16
C ARG A 739 -27.30 -14.30 -21.71
N ASP A 740 -28.30 -15.16 -21.82
CA ASP A 740 -28.11 -16.58 -22.13
C ASP A 740 -27.19 -16.75 -23.34
N VAL A 741 -25.99 -17.24 -23.08
CA VAL A 741 -25.04 -17.69 -24.09
C VAL A 741 -25.60 -18.99 -24.66
N ILE A 742 -26.51 -18.88 -25.63
CA ILE A 742 -27.13 -20.03 -26.30
C ILE A 742 -26.14 -20.64 -27.29
#